data_AF-A0A951RGF3-F1
#
_entry.id   AF-A0A951RGF3-F1
#
_cell.length_a   1.000
_cell.length_b   1.000
_cell.length_c   1.000
_cell.angle_alpha   90.00
_cell.angle_beta   90.00
_cell.angle_gamma   90.00
#
_symmetry.space_group_name_H-M   'P 1'
#
loop_
_entity.id
_entity.type
_entity.pdbx_description
1 polymer ?
#
loop_
_entity_poly.entity_id
_entity_poly.type
_entity_poly.pdbx_seq_one_letter_code
_entity_poly.pdbx_strand_id
1 'polypeptide(L)'
;MRDSLGNNPKKKPSNNRDHIADEINISQEEIKKLISERKERLKELGAINQATRILKQEMPIHEMLNQIVGFLPPAWQYPEDTVARIKYGQNSFISGKNFKETSWFQKKYFETIDGTEGLIEIYYLTKHTKSDEGPFLSEERDLINNLGSIITGYLNTYIGKDILKRAGLNNNLLPYKTKQYHSPLTNFENQTDSLSSLEDNGIFHQTTLDEDLAEIKKQQTYAHTNRQLLQKFLVKHNSDKDIYHDMMHWRVREILLVANLYDAYNIELEGRFFEQITGEYYRLALSSAPRITGVSTPEEALEKLQTKHFDLVILMMGVDKHTPMLLSKVIKKIYHNIPMFLLLNNNSDIGMFEDGSKNLGPIDKVFVWNGDSNVFVAMVKHIEDLMNVENDINIGMVRVILLVEDSAQYYSRYLPILYSIIVGQTQKLVEEVNTDALNMLLKMRVRPKILLATNYNEALALFDKYRDNLLCLISDVKFEKNGKLDETAGLTLAAYAREQLPDLPVLLQSSDTQNAQKAFLLKTIFINKNSETLEQDLRSFIDYYLGFGNFTYRDEEGRKEIAVARSLKEFQTHLKHIPEKSILYHTRKNHFSHWLMARGEIHIAKKIKHLKAENFESTESLRQNMLAIIETCIRESKQGKVIKFEESAILNETNIVSLAQGSLGGKGRGLALICMLINNFSFDEILPDINIRAPRTSIIGTEEFEQFMQRNNLYEKIVQETDFKKVQQLFVEGELSLTLVKRLRTYLQLINKPLAVRSSSLFEDSLMQPFAGIFDTFLLPNNHPDINVRLKQTTDAIKLVFASIFSPTAQTYFKAVNYKAEEEKMAVILQEVVGNQYEEYFYPHISGVAQSYNFYPFSYMKPDEGFSVAAIGLGKYVVDGGKTYRFSPVHPKLEIYTPKDLFKNSQLHFYAINMARKEVNIMEGEDAGLIKLEIDQAEKHKTITHCASVYDFSNEQTIPGITQPGPRVINFANILKYDYVPFAKTLEVILDIVSEALGSPIEIEFAVDLNKDKEGKASFYLLQIKPLIKNIIDNEISMDEVDNERLLLYSENGMGNGRIDDIEDVIYLDMKKFDKLKTEKMRDEIAMLNRKLVDENRKYILIGPGRWGTRDRFIGI
;
A
#
# COMPACT_ATOMS: atom_id res chain seq x y z
N MET A 1 -59.66 -37.47 -61.91
CA MET A 1 -59.07 -37.10 -63.21
C MET A 1 -58.74 -35.62 -63.19
N ARG A 2 -57.52 -35.28 -63.62
CA ARG A 2 -56.92 -33.94 -63.83
C ARG A 2 -56.31 -33.19 -62.63
N ASP A 3 -54.98 -33.20 -62.66
CA ASP A 3 -53.97 -32.16 -62.36
C ASP A 3 -54.44 -30.74 -61.99
N SER A 4 -53.76 -30.12 -61.01
CA SER A 4 -53.04 -28.85 -61.21
C SER A 4 -52.18 -28.42 -60.00
N LEU A 5 -50.86 -28.48 -60.22
CA LEU A 5 -49.80 -27.49 -59.88
C LEU A 5 -49.57 -27.02 -58.44
N GLY A 6 -48.31 -27.20 -57.99
CA GLY A 6 -47.56 -26.12 -57.31
C GLY A 6 -46.77 -26.52 -56.06
N ASN A 7 -45.56 -27.06 -56.26
CA ASN A 7 -44.58 -27.46 -55.23
C ASN A 7 -44.17 -26.36 -54.24
N ASN A 8 -44.06 -26.73 -52.96
CA ASN A 8 -42.93 -26.35 -52.08
C ASN A 8 -42.84 -27.29 -50.86
N PRO A 9 -41.89 -28.24 -50.80
CA PRO A 9 -41.84 -29.21 -49.69
C PRO A 9 -40.93 -28.77 -48.55
N LYS A 10 -41.47 -28.92 -47.36
CA LYS A 10 -40.85 -28.84 -46.03
C LYS A 10 -39.62 -29.76 -45.89
N LYS A 11 -38.59 -29.30 -45.18
CA LYS A 11 -37.55 -30.16 -44.56
C LYS A 11 -37.53 -30.01 -43.03
N LYS A 12 -37.38 -31.16 -42.39
CA LYS A 12 -37.34 -31.49 -40.95
C LYS A 12 -36.09 -30.93 -40.21
N PRO A 13 -36.09 -30.89 -38.87
CA PRO A 13 -34.99 -30.33 -38.07
C PRO A 13 -33.81 -31.33 -37.95
N SER A 14 -32.58 -30.82 -37.99
CA SER A 14 -31.34 -31.59 -37.80
C SER A 14 -30.58 -31.15 -36.54
N ASN A 15 -29.97 -32.14 -35.89
CA ASN A 15 -29.23 -32.14 -34.63
C ASN A 15 -28.13 -31.06 -34.51
N ASN A 16 -28.13 -30.33 -33.40
CA ASN A 16 -27.02 -29.51 -32.91
C ASN A 16 -26.16 -30.33 -31.93
N ARG A 17 -25.17 -31.08 -32.42
CA ARG A 17 -24.09 -31.64 -31.58
C ARG A 17 -22.68 -31.60 -32.17
N ASP A 18 -22.48 -31.13 -33.39
CA ASP A 18 -21.16 -31.16 -34.05
C ASP A 18 -20.50 -29.78 -34.30
N HIS A 19 -20.95 -28.71 -33.65
CA HIS A 19 -20.36 -27.36 -33.83
C HIS A 19 -19.57 -26.80 -32.62
N ILE A 20 -19.12 -27.67 -31.71
CA ILE A 20 -18.24 -27.26 -30.58
C ILE A 20 -16.83 -27.86 -30.70
N ALA A 21 -16.52 -28.58 -31.80
CA ALA A 21 -15.23 -29.25 -31.97
C ALA A 21 -14.21 -28.49 -32.85
N ASP A 22 -14.58 -27.37 -33.48
CA ASP A 22 -13.70 -26.64 -34.42
C ASP A 22 -13.03 -25.37 -33.85
N GLU A 23 -13.19 -25.08 -32.55
CA GLU A 23 -12.66 -23.84 -31.93
C GLU A 23 -11.34 -24.00 -31.14
N ILE A 24 -10.65 -25.14 -31.21
CA ILE A 24 -9.29 -25.28 -30.67
C ILE A 24 -8.44 -26.11 -31.62
N ASN A 25 -7.85 -25.47 -32.61
CA ASN A 25 -6.74 -26.03 -33.37
C ASN A 25 -5.52 -25.13 -33.21
N ILE A 26 -5.06 -24.97 -31.96
CA ILE A 26 -3.70 -24.50 -31.67
C ILE A 26 -2.77 -25.57 -32.23
N SER A 27 -1.84 -25.18 -33.10
CA SER A 27 -0.93 -26.16 -33.71
C SER A 27 -0.16 -26.89 -32.60
N GLN A 28 0.06 -28.21 -32.75
CA GLN A 28 0.86 -28.96 -31.78
C GLN A 28 2.30 -28.39 -31.61
N GLU A 29 2.76 -27.59 -32.58
CA GLU A 29 4.03 -26.87 -32.51
C GLU A 29 3.96 -25.63 -31.60
N GLU A 30 2.89 -24.84 -31.62
CA GLU A 30 2.69 -23.70 -30.71
C GLU A 30 2.54 -24.14 -29.26
N ILE A 31 1.82 -25.24 -29.00
CA ILE A 31 1.71 -25.80 -27.66
C ILE A 31 3.09 -26.27 -27.16
N LYS A 32 3.88 -26.93 -28.03
CA LYS A 32 5.25 -27.33 -27.68
C LYS A 32 6.16 -26.13 -27.41
N LYS A 33 6.03 -25.05 -28.19
CA LYS A 33 6.79 -23.81 -28.00
C LYS A 33 6.44 -23.14 -26.66
N LEU A 34 5.16 -22.98 -26.35
CA LEU A 34 4.69 -22.40 -25.09
C LEU A 34 5.06 -23.25 -23.87
N ILE A 35 5.03 -24.58 -23.99
CA ILE A 35 5.49 -25.48 -22.91
C ILE A 35 7.00 -25.33 -22.69
N SER A 36 7.78 -25.15 -23.76
CA SER A 36 9.23 -24.93 -23.68
C SER A 36 9.56 -23.59 -23.03
N GLU A 37 8.94 -22.50 -23.48
CA GLU A 37 9.12 -21.15 -22.91
C GLU A 37 8.72 -21.11 -21.43
N ARG A 38 7.60 -21.75 -21.07
CA ARG A 38 7.18 -21.85 -19.66
C ARG A 38 8.16 -22.65 -18.81
N LYS A 39 8.78 -23.68 -19.35
CA LYS A 39 9.77 -24.51 -18.64
C LYS A 39 11.05 -23.73 -18.36
N GLU A 40 11.55 -22.96 -19.33
CA GLU A 40 12.74 -22.12 -19.14
C GLU A 40 12.47 -20.96 -18.17
N ARG A 41 11.30 -20.32 -18.25
CA ARG A 41 10.86 -19.30 -17.28
C ARG A 41 10.79 -19.82 -15.84
N LEU A 42 10.37 -21.07 -15.65
CA LEU A 42 10.33 -21.71 -14.33
C LEU A 42 11.73 -22.01 -13.78
N LYS A 43 12.71 -22.34 -14.64
CA LYS A 43 14.11 -22.51 -14.22
C LYS A 43 14.73 -21.17 -13.79
N GLU A 44 14.50 -20.12 -14.58
CA GLU A 44 14.96 -18.75 -14.29
C GLU A 44 14.44 -18.28 -12.91
N LEU A 45 13.12 -18.37 -12.69
CA LEU A 45 12.49 -18.01 -11.42
C LEU A 45 12.96 -18.91 -10.27
N GLY A 46 13.19 -20.20 -10.51
CA GLY A 46 13.73 -21.12 -9.52
C GLY A 46 15.11 -20.70 -9.04
N ALA A 47 16.00 -20.37 -9.97
CA ALA A 47 17.37 -19.92 -9.68
C ALA A 47 17.39 -18.58 -8.92
N ILE A 48 16.58 -17.60 -9.34
CA ILE A 48 16.46 -16.30 -8.66
C ILE A 48 15.92 -16.45 -7.23
N ASN A 49 14.89 -17.28 -7.05
CA ASN A 49 14.32 -17.54 -5.71
C ASN A 49 15.32 -18.26 -4.80
N GLN A 50 16.09 -19.20 -5.35
CA GLN A 50 17.13 -19.91 -4.60
C GLN A 50 18.28 -18.98 -4.21
N ALA A 51 18.75 -18.13 -5.14
CA ALA A 51 19.74 -17.08 -4.85
C ALA A 51 19.25 -16.19 -3.70
N THR A 52 18.03 -15.68 -3.81
CA THR A 52 17.41 -14.80 -2.81
C THR A 52 17.25 -15.49 -1.45
N ARG A 53 16.95 -16.79 -1.43
CA ARG A 53 16.85 -17.57 -0.19
C ARG A 53 18.21 -17.73 0.49
N ILE A 54 19.27 -18.00 -0.28
CA ILE A 54 20.65 -18.10 0.24
C ILE A 54 21.10 -16.74 0.79
N LEU A 55 20.83 -15.65 0.06
CA LEU A 55 21.17 -14.29 0.49
C LEU A 55 20.43 -13.84 1.75
N LYS A 56 19.27 -14.43 2.07
CA LYS A 56 18.53 -14.13 3.31
C LYS A 56 19.08 -14.87 4.54
N GLN A 57 19.97 -15.83 4.36
CA GLN A 57 20.62 -16.52 5.47
C GLN A 57 21.86 -15.69 5.84
N GLU A 58 21.94 -15.18 7.08
CA GLU A 58 23.04 -14.34 7.56
C GLU A 58 24.35 -15.13 7.71
N MET A 59 24.92 -15.58 6.59
CA MET A 59 26.17 -16.35 6.51
C MET A 59 27.32 -15.50 5.95
N PRO A 60 28.59 -15.90 6.18
CA PRO A 60 29.75 -15.20 5.62
C PRO A 60 29.72 -15.11 4.09
N ILE A 61 30.21 -14.00 3.53
CA ILE A 61 30.23 -13.74 2.07
C ILE A 61 30.80 -14.92 1.27
N HIS A 62 31.88 -15.53 1.76
CA HIS A 62 32.52 -16.64 1.06
C HIS A 62 31.66 -17.91 1.03
N GLU A 63 30.94 -18.23 2.11
CA GLU A 63 30.01 -19.37 2.14
C GLU A 63 28.81 -19.11 1.22
N MET A 64 28.29 -17.88 1.25
CA MET A 64 27.19 -17.44 0.41
C MET A 64 27.54 -17.56 -1.08
N LEU A 65 28.66 -17.00 -1.52
CA LEU A 65 29.08 -17.06 -2.93
C LEU A 65 29.39 -18.50 -3.37
N ASN A 66 29.93 -19.33 -2.47
CA ASN A 66 30.18 -20.75 -2.74
C ASN A 66 28.88 -21.55 -2.88
N GLN A 67 27.85 -21.26 -2.07
CA GLN A 67 26.53 -21.87 -2.24
C GLN A 67 25.86 -21.41 -3.53
N ILE A 68 26.00 -20.13 -3.87
CA ILE A 68 25.40 -19.59 -5.09
C ILE A 68 25.98 -20.25 -6.33
N VAL A 69 27.32 -20.27 -6.46
CA VAL A 69 27.95 -20.88 -7.63
C VAL A 69 27.61 -22.37 -7.79
N GLY A 70 27.36 -23.06 -6.67
CA GLY A 70 27.03 -24.50 -6.66
C GLY A 70 25.69 -24.86 -7.31
N PHE A 71 24.70 -23.96 -7.32
CA PHE A 71 23.38 -24.25 -7.90
C PHE A 71 23.16 -23.62 -9.29
N LEU A 72 24.12 -22.85 -9.81
CA LEU A 72 24.02 -22.25 -11.15
C LEU A 72 23.91 -23.29 -12.28
N PRO A 73 24.68 -24.41 -12.29
CA PRO A 73 24.64 -25.35 -13.42
C PRO A 73 23.23 -25.92 -13.73
N PRO A 74 22.43 -26.37 -12.73
CA PRO A 74 21.03 -26.76 -12.94
C PRO A 74 20.11 -25.74 -13.64
N ALA A 75 20.47 -24.45 -13.64
CA ALA A 75 19.64 -23.39 -14.18
C ALA A 75 19.85 -23.12 -15.68
N TRP A 76 20.91 -23.68 -16.28
CA TRP A 76 21.20 -23.56 -17.70
C TRP A 76 20.60 -24.71 -18.53
N GLN A 77 20.55 -24.56 -19.84
CA GLN A 77 19.92 -25.46 -20.82
C GLN A 77 20.60 -26.84 -20.82
N TYR A 78 21.92 -26.89 -20.58
CA TYR A 78 22.71 -28.11 -20.51
C TYR A 78 23.34 -28.31 -19.12
N PRO A 79 22.56 -28.63 -18.06
CA PRO A 79 23.05 -28.67 -16.68
C PRO A 79 24.29 -29.54 -16.45
N GLU A 80 24.29 -30.73 -17.05
CA GLU A 80 25.36 -31.73 -16.88
C GLU A 80 26.69 -31.31 -17.54
N ASP A 81 26.64 -30.34 -18.47
CA ASP A 81 27.80 -29.80 -19.18
C ASP A 81 28.16 -28.38 -18.75
N THR A 82 27.43 -27.82 -17.78
CA THR A 82 27.61 -26.45 -17.30
C THR A 82 28.55 -26.40 -16.11
N VAL A 83 29.53 -25.50 -16.15
CA VAL A 83 30.35 -25.15 -14.98
C VAL A 83 30.34 -23.65 -14.77
N ALA A 84 30.33 -23.23 -13.51
CA ALA A 84 30.22 -21.83 -13.13
C ALA A 84 31.37 -21.40 -12.23
N ARG A 85 31.73 -20.11 -12.32
CA ARG A 85 32.69 -19.45 -11.43
C ARG A 85 32.17 -18.08 -11.02
N ILE A 86 32.35 -17.74 -9.75
CA ILE A 86 32.17 -16.37 -9.26
C ILE A 86 33.52 -15.90 -8.69
N LYS A 87 34.02 -14.78 -9.20
CA LYS A 87 35.17 -14.07 -8.62
C LYS A 87 34.67 -12.85 -7.87
N TYR A 88 35.24 -12.59 -6.71
CA TYR A 88 34.96 -11.39 -5.93
C TYR A 88 36.23 -10.98 -5.16
N GLY A 89 36.78 -9.83 -5.53
CA GLY A 89 38.13 -9.43 -5.10
C GLY A 89 39.18 -10.49 -5.49
N GLN A 90 39.98 -10.93 -4.52
CA GLN A 90 41.00 -11.98 -4.72
C GLN A 90 40.45 -13.42 -4.64
N ASN A 91 39.17 -13.61 -4.29
CA ASN A 91 38.59 -14.92 -4.07
C ASN A 91 37.85 -15.44 -5.31
N SER A 92 37.93 -16.76 -5.52
CA SER A 92 37.27 -17.44 -6.64
C SER A 92 36.50 -18.67 -6.13
N PHE A 93 35.23 -18.75 -6.48
CA PHE A 93 34.30 -19.82 -6.11
C PHE A 93 33.89 -20.58 -7.39
N ILE A 94 33.91 -21.91 -7.38
CA ILE A 94 33.59 -22.74 -8.56
C ILE A 94 32.54 -23.79 -8.24
N SER A 95 31.70 -24.13 -9.22
CA SER A 95 30.55 -25.04 -9.03
C SER A 95 30.92 -26.52 -8.87
N GLY A 96 32.17 -26.93 -9.13
CA GLY A 96 32.60 -28.34 -9.01
C GLY A 96 34.07 -28.62 -9.35
N LYS A 97 34.52 -29.85 -9.09
CA LYS A 97 35.94 -30.29 -9.28
C LYS A 97 36.41 -30.38 -10.74
N ASN A 98 35.47 -30.40 -11.70
CA ASN A 98 35.75 -30.54 -13.14
C ASN A 98 35.68 -29.19 -13.89
N PHE A 99 35.83 -28.06 -13.19
CA PHE A 99 35.79 -26.73 -13.81
C PHE A 99 36.90 -26.57 -14.87
N LYS A 100 36.53 -26.18 -16.08
CA LYS A 100 37.46 -25.90 -17.18
C LYS A 100 36.92 -24.74 -18.02
N GLU A 101 37.80 -23.79 -18.31
CA GLU A 101 37.49 -22.70 -19.24
C GLU A 101 37.48 -23.23 -20.68
N THR A 102 36.43 -22.87 -21.41
CA THR A 102 36.25 -23.21 -22.81
C THR A 102 35.94 -21.96 -23.63
N SER A 103 35.92 -22.10 -24.95
CA SER A 103 35.50 -21.02 -25.85
C SER A 103 33.99 -20.73 -25.83
N TRP A 104 33.21 -21.45 -25.01
CA TRP A 104 31.75 -21.34 -24.94
C TRP A 104 31.36 -20.85 -23.55
N PHE A 105 31.29 -19.53 -23.39
CA PHE A 105 31.04 -18.92 -22.09
C PHE A 105 30.16 -17.68 -22.15
N GLN A 106 29.51 -17.39 -21.02
CA GLN A 106 28.85 -16.12 -20.72
C GLN A 106 29.51 -15.52 -19.48
N LYS A 107 29.59 -14.19 -19.43
CA LYS A 107 30.14 -13.48 -18.26
C LYS A 107 29.35 -12.23 -17.92
N LYS A 108 29.31 -11.89 -16.62
CA LYS A 108 28.71 -10.67 -16.08
C LYS A 108 29.63 -10.06 -15.03
N TYR A 109 30.11 -8.85 -15.30
CA TYR A 109 30.86 -8.04 -14.35
C TYR A 109 29.90 -7.31 -13.41
N PHE A 110 30.34 -7.09 -12.18
CA PHE A 110 29.70 -6.25 -11.19
C PHE A 110 30.74 -5.62 -10.26
N GLU A 111 30.38 -4.52 -9.59
CA GLU A 111 31.26 -3.79 -8.68
C GLU A 111 30.47 -3.42 -7.42
N THR A 112 31.10 -3.52 -6.25
CA THR A 112 30.49 -3.14 -4.97
C THR A 112 30.86 -1.72 -4.54
N ILE A 113 30.10 -1.14 -3.60
CA ILE A 113 30.22 0.26 -3.15
C ILE A 113 31.59 0.65 -2.57
N ASP A 114 32.43 -0.34 -2.23
CA ASP A 114 33.80 -0.17 -1.76
C ASP A 114 34.84 -0.28 -2.89
N GLY A 115 34.39 -0.35 -4.16
CA GLY A 115 35.24 -0.52 -5.34
C GLY A 115 35.73 -1.96 -5.55
N THR A 116 35.22 -2.95 -4.81
CA THR A 116 35.62 -4.35 -5.04
C THR A 116 34.95 -4.92 -6.28
N GLU A 117 35.76 -5.29 -7.28
CA GLU A 117 35.27 -5.92 -8.52
C GLU A 117 34.82 -7.38 -8.31
N GLY A 118 33.78 -7.75 -9.05
CA GLY A 118 33.20 -9.08 -9.10
C GLY A 118 32.85 -9.54 -10.51
N LEU A 119 32.84 -10.85 -10.71
CA LEU A 119 32.62 -11.46 -12.01
C LEU A 119 31.92 -12.81 -11.87
N ILE A 120 30.81 -12.99 -12.57
CA ILE A 120 30.12 -14.28 -12.73
C ILE A 120 30.45 -14.82 -14.12
N GLU A 121 30.90 -16.07 -14.21
CA GLU A 121 31.25 -16.75 -15.45
C GLU A 121 30.54 -18.11 -15.52
N ILE A 122 29.97 -18.43 -16.67
CA ILE A 122 29.34 -19.72 -16.97
C ILE A 122 29.99 -20.27 -18.23
N TYR A 123 30.38 -21.55 -18.20
CA TYR A 123 31.01 -22.26 -19.33
C TYR A 123 30.25 -23.55 -19.64
N TYR A 124 30.17 -23.90 -20.92
CA TYR A 124 29.87 -25.27 -21.36
C TYR A 124 31.16 -26.02 -21.63
N LEU A 125 31.29 -27.27 -21.17
CA LEU A 125 32.52 -28.06 -21.32
C LEU A 125 32.69 -28.62 -22.74
N THR A 126 31.59 -28.75 -23.48
CA THR A 126 31.58 -29.26 -24.86
C THR A 126 30.85 -28.30 -25.82
N LYS A 127 31.04 -28.52 -27.12
CA LYS A 127 30.41 -27.71 -28.17
C LYS A 127 28.95 -28.10 -28.34
N HIS A 128 28.04 -27.16 -28.07
CA HIS A 128 26.61 -27.31 -28.35
C HIS A 128 26.16 -26.54 -29.59
N THR A 129 24.92 -26.78 -30.00
CA THR A 129 24.26 -26.08 -31.12
C THR A 129 24.20 -24.58 -30.83
N LYS A 130 24.40 -23.74 -31.85
CA LYS A 130 24.25 -22.29 -31.69
C LYS A 130 22.78 -21.92 -31.45
N SER A 131 22.57 -21.01 -30.51
CA SER A 131 21.33 -20.29 -30.20
C SER A 131 21.58 -18.77 -30.29
N ASP A 132 21.11 -17.97 -29.33
CA ASP A 132 21.12 -16.50 -29.38
C ASP A 132 22.50 -15.90 -29.11
N GLU A 133 23.22 -16.40 -28.10
CA GLU A 133 24.58 -15.97 -27.76
C GLU A 133 25.53 -17.16 -27.74
N GLY A 134 26.04 -17.54 -28.91
CA GLY A 134 26.82 -18.78 -29.02
C GLY A 134 25.88 -19.96 -28.74
N PRO A 135 26.18 -20.90 -27.82
CA PRO A 135 25.26 -21.98 -27.46
C PRO A 135 24.21 -21.61 -26.38
N PHE A 136 24.16 -20.36 -25.92
CA PHE A 136 23.30 -19.92 -24.82
C PHE A 136 22.01 -19.23 -25.29
N LEU A 137 20.95 -19.35 -24.50
CA LEU A 137 19.65 -18.71 -24.73
C LEU A 137 19.63 -17.25 -24.27
N SER A 138 18.71 -16.46 -24.83
CA SER A 138 18.44 -15.08 -24.37
C SER A 138 18.03 -15.01 -22.89
N GLU A 139 17.27 -15.98 -22.42
CA GLU A 139 16.80 -16.11 -21.04
C GLU A 139 17.94 -16.42 -20.06
N GLU A 140 18.97 -17.14 -20.50
CA GLU A 140 20.18 -17.41 -19.69
C GLU A 140 21.04 -16.16 -19.52
N ARG A 141 21.05 -15.30 -20.54
CA ARG A 141 21.69 -13.98 -20.46
C ARG A 141 20.94 -13.06 -19.48
N ASP A 142 19.62 -13.08 -19.48
CA ASP A 142 18.82 -12.34 -18.51
C ASP A 142 19.02 -12.88 -17.10
N LEU A 143 19.10 -14.20 -16.94
CA LEU A 143 19.36 -14.84 -15.65
C LEU A 143 20.71 -14.43 -15.05
N ILE A 144 21.82 -14.49 -15.80
CA ILE A 144 23.14 -14.08 -15.28
C ILE A 144 23.19 -12.57 -14.96
N ASN A 145 22.47 -11.74 -15.72
CA ASN A 145 22.32 -10.31 -15.43
C ASN A 145 21.58 -10.07 -14.11
N ASN A 146 20.43 -10.73 -13.92
CA ASN A 146 19.61 -10.64 -12.71
C ASN A 146 20.37 -11.12 -11.47
N LEU A 147 21.09 -12.24 -11.59
CA LEU A 147 21.93 -12.75 -10.50
C LEU A 147 23.06 -11.78 -10.14
N GLY A 148 23.69 -11.15 -11.13
CA GLY A 148 24.68 -10.09 -10.91
C GLY A 148 24.13 -8.94 -10.07
N SER A 149 22.95 -8.41 -10.45
CA SER A 149 22.30 -7.31 -9.71
C SER A 149 21.93 -7.70 -8.28
N ILE A 150 21.39 -8.90 -8.09
CA ILE A 150 20.96 -9.41 -6.78
C ILE A 150 22.16 -9.61 -5.84
N ILE A 151 23.24 -10.21 -6.34
CA ILE A 151 24.48 -10.42 -5.55
C ILE A 151 25.09 -9.07 -5.18
N THR A 152 25.16 -8.13 -6.12
CA THR A 152 25.70 -6.78 -5.90
C THR A 152 24.91 -6.02 -4.84
N GLY A 153 23.59 -6.00 -4.93
CA GLY A 153 22.73 -5.31 -3.95
C GLY A 153 22.90 -5.86 -2.53
N TYR A 154 23.04 -7.18 -2.39
CA TYR A 154 23.28 -7.79 -1.08
C TYR A 154 24.68 -7.47 -0.54
N LEU A 155 25.73 -7.60 -1.35
CA LEU A 155 27.09 -7.28 -0.95
C LEU A 155 27.21 -5.81 -0.52
N ASN A 156 26.58 -4.89 -1.25
CA ASN A 156 26.54 -3.47 -0.89
C ASN A 156 25.85 -3.21 0.44
N THR A 157 24.77 -3.95 0.73
CA THR A 157 24.09 -3.88 2.04
C THR A 157 24.98 -4.39 3.17
N TYR A 158 25.71 -5.48 2.94
CA TYR A 158 26.62 -6.05 3.93
C TYR A 158 27.81 -5.13 4.20
N ILE A 159 28.43 -4.60 3.13
CA ILE A 159 29.56 -3.67 3.21
C ILE A 159 29.13 -2.36 3.85
N GLY A 160 27.96 -1.82 3.50
CA GLY A 160 27.41 -0.62 4.13
C GLY A 160 27.23 -0.77 5.64
N LYS A 161 26.76 -1.94 6.11
CA LYS A 161 26.66 -2.25 7.55
C LYS A 161 28.03 -2.31 8.24
N ASP A 162 29.07 -2.80 7.56
CA ASP A 162 30.42 -2.87 8.12
C ASP A 162 31.11 -1.49 8.14
N ILE A 163 30.93 -0.69 7.08
CA ILE A 163 31.39 0.72 7.01
C ILE A 163 30.75 1.54 8.15
N LEU A 164 29.43 1.40 8.36
CA LEU A 164 28.70 2.08 9.44
C LEU A 164 29.19 1.65 10.84
N LYS A 165 29.52 0.36 11.03
CA LYS A 165 30.12 -0.14 12.28
C LYS A 165 31.52 0.43 12.54
N ARG A 166 32.37 0.50 11.51
CA ARG A 166 33.74 1.05 11.62
C ARG A 166 33.75 2.57 11.83
N ALA A 167 32.73 3.28 11.37
CA ALA A 167 32.54 4.71 11.59
C ALA A 167 31.99 5.07 13.00
N GLY A 168 31.82 4.10 13.91
CA GLY A 168 31.36 4.35 15.29
C GLY A 168 29.89 4.73 15.42
N LEU A 169 29.10 4.66 14.34
CA LEU A 169 27.67 4.95 14.33
C LEU A 169 26.90 3.71 14.82
N ASN A 170 26.57 3.68 16.10
CA ASN A 170 25.78 2.59 16.69
C ASN A 170 24.35 2.54 16.10
N ASN A 171 23.97 1.36 15.61
CA ASN A 171 22.63 1.00 15.13
C ASN A 171 21.53 1.33 16.15
N ASN A 172 20.74 2.37 15.88
CA ASN A 172 19.48 2.63 16.57
C ASN A 172 18.39 3.20 15.64
N LEU A 173 18.24 2.62 14.45
CA LEU A 173 17.07 2.82 13.57
C LEU A 173 16.45 1.46 13.18
N LEU A 174 15.75 0.86 14.17
CA LEU A 174 14.58 -0.07 14.16
C LEU A 174 14.68 -1.51 13.52
N PRO A 175 13.82 -2.49 13.93
CA PRO A 175 13.42 -2.97 15.26
C PRO A 175 13.68 -4.51 15.45
N TYR A 176 13.34 -5.03 16.65
CA TYR A 176 13.40 -6.44 17.11
C TYR A 176 14.76 -7.00 17.57
N LYS A 177 15.13 -6.64 18.80
CA LYS A 177 15.76 -7.59 19.72
C LYS A 177 14.74 -7.97 20.80
N THR A 178 14.46 -9.26 20.91
CA THR A 178 13.83 -9.89 22.05
C THR A 178 14.61 -9.54 23.33
N LYS A 179 14.05 -8.66 24.17
CA LYS A 179 14.52 -8.50 25.55
C LYS A 179 13.79 -9.51 26.43
N GLN A 180 14.55 -10.46 26.94
CA GLN A 180 14.22 -11.17 28.17
C GLN A 180 14.13 -10.14 29.30
N TYR A 181 12.97 -10.08 29.95
CA TYR A 181 12.81 -9.40 31.22
C TYR A 181 13.41 -10.25 32.34
N HIS A 182 14.41 -9.73 33.02
CA HIS A 182 14.59 -9.97 34.45
C HIS A 182 14.75 -8.61 35.15
N SER A 183 13.78 -8.32 36.02
CA SER A 183 13.86 -7.33 37.11
C SER A 183 14.79 -7.89 38.21
N PRO A 184 15.51 -7.08 39.00
CA PRO A 184 14.85 -6.31 40.08
C PRO A 184 15.31 -4.86 40.26
N LEU A 185 14.34 -4.05 40.71
CA LEU A 185 14.52 -2.80 41.46
C LEU A 185 15.59 -2.92 42.55
N THR A 186 16.45 -1.90 42.71
CA THR A 186 16.69 -1.19 43.99
C THR A 186 17.74 -0.06 43.85
N ASN A 187 17.39 1.10 44.43
CA ASN A 187 18.19 2.19 45.00
C ASN A 187 19.41 2.77 44.26
N PHE A 188 19.43 4.08 44.00
CA PHE A 188 19.95 5.10 44.94
C PHE A 188 20.06 6.46 44.25
N GLU A 189 19.57 7.50 44.93
CA GLU A 189 19.94 8.90 44.76
C GLU A 189 21.44 9.12 45.08
N ASN A 190 21.96 10.27 44.61
CA ASN A 190 23.23 10.92 44.97
C ASN A 190 24.51 10.37 44.33
N GLN A 191 25.14 11.17 43.46
CA GLN A 191 26.27 12.03 43.85
C GLN A 191 26.89 12.71 42.62
N THR A 192 26.90 14.04 42.69
CA THR A 192 27.86 14.91 42.04
C THR A 192 29.27 14.66 42.57
N ASP A 193 30.24 15.03 41.73
CA ASP A 193 31.65 15.33 42.01
C ASP A 193 32.75 14.28 41.73
N SER A 194 33.76 14.84 41.06
CA SER A 194 35.17 14.46 41.01
C SER A 194 35.57 13.32 40.05
N LEU A 195 36.24 13.69 38.96
CA LEU A 195 37.70 13.52 38.87
C LEU A 195 38.23 14.13 37.56
N SER A 196 38.70 15.37 37.69
CA SER A 196 39.83 15.90 36.93
C SER A 196 41.11 15.20 37.40
N SER A 197 41.84 14.55 36.49
CA SER A 197 43.31 14.58 36.48
C SER A 197 43.85 13.77 35.30
N LEU A 198 44.49 14.49 34.37
CA LEU A 198 45.76 14.20 33.68
C LEU A 198 45.69 14.59 32.21
N GLU A 199 46.08 15.85 31.97
CA GLU A 199 46.69 16.31 30.74
C GLU A 199 47.99 15.52 30.51
N ASP A 200 48.20 14.97 29.31
CA ASP A 200 49.29 15.41 28.43
C ASP A 200 49.33 14.64 27.10
N ASN A 201 49.67 15.41 26.06
CA ASN A 201 50.12 15.05 24.71
C ASN A 201 49.08 14.87 23.59
N GLY A 202 49.04 15.87 22.70
CA GLY A 202 48.72 15.66 21.28
C GLY A 202 47.72 16.63 20.68
N ILE A 203 48.20 17.82 20.32
CA ILE A 203 47.52 18.81 19.46
C ILE A 203 47.28 18.18 18.07
N PHE A 204 46.04 18.15 17.56
CA PHE A 204 45.63 18.65 16.22
C PHE A 204 44.15 18.29 15.88
N HIS A 205 43.40 19.35 15.54
CA HIS A 205 42.07 19.41 14.88
C HIS A 205 40.83 18.86 15.61
N GLN A 206 40.38 19.63 16.61
CA GLN A 206 39.05 19.53 17.23
C GLN A 206 38.06 20.60 16.70
N THR A 207 38.49 21.43 15.74
CA THR A 207 37.74 22.59 15.25
C THR A 207 36.68 22.27 14.19
N THR A 208 36.78 21.15 13.47
CA THR A 208 35.83 20.80 12.40
C THR A 208 34.57 20.13 12.93
N LEU A 209 34.68 19.29 13.97
CA LEU A 209 33.55 18.53 14.49
C LEU A 209 32.49 19.39 15.17
N ASP A 210 32.90 20.47 15.85
CA ASP A 210 31.97 21.40 16.51
C ASP A 210 31.31 22.36 15.51
N GLU A 211 31.98 22.69 14.40
CA GLU A 211 31.38 23.43 13.28
C GLU A 211 30.38 22.54 12.53
N ASP A 212 30.72 21.28 12.26
CA ASP A 212 29.83 20.27 11.66
C ASP A 212 28.63 19.96 12.58
N LEU A 213 28.85 19.83 13.89
CA LEU A 213 27.77 19.62 14.88
C LEU A 213 26.90 20.87 15.07
N ALA A 214 27.46 22.07 14.91
CA ALA A 214 26.70 23.32 14.92
C ALA A 214 25.90 23.50 13.63
N GLU A 215 26.41 23.02 12.49
CA GLU A 215 25.71 23.01 11.20
C GLU A 215 24.61 21.95 11.18
N ILE A 216 24.86 20.76 11.73
CA ILE A 216 23.85 19.70 11.97
C ILE A 216 22.80 20.18 12.99
N LYS A 217 23.17 20.88 14.06
CA LYS A 217 22.20 21.47 15.00
C LYS A 217 21.43 22.64 14.40
N LYS A 218 22.04 23.46 13.53
CA LYS A 218 21.34 24.49 12.75
C LYS A 218 20.34 23.88 11.77
N GLN A 219 20.71 22.80 11.07
CA GLN A 219 19.81 22.03 10.22
C GLN A 219 18.70 21.34 11.03
N GLN A 220 18.99 20.83 12.23
CA GLN A 220 18.00 20.24 13.14
C GLN A 220 17.02 21.27 13.74
N THR A 221 17.40 22.55 13.82
CA THR A 221 16.51 23.62 14.32
C THR A 221 15.47 24.01 13.26
N TYR A 222 15.78 23.87 11.96
CA TYR A 222 14.79 23.97 10.88
C TYR A 222 13.94 22.70 10.73
N ALA A 223 14.47 21.54 11.12
CA ALA A 223 13.76 20.26 11.14
C ALA A 223 12.83 20.05 12.36
N HIS A 224 12.52 21.10 13.13
CA HIS A 224 11.58 21.03 14.25
C HIS A 224 10.12 21.02 13.78
N THR A 225 9.80 20.09 12.89
CA THR A 225 8.51 19.43 12.84
C THR A 225 8.80 18.01 12.38
N ASN A 226 9.04 17.09 13.32
CA ASN A 226 9.17 15.67 13.01
C ASN A 226 7.77 15.20 12.55
N ARG A 227 7.44 15.46 11.28
CA ARG A 227 6.06 15.39 10.76
C ARG A 227 5.55 13.95 10.71
N GLN A 228 6.44 12.96 10.86
CA GLN A 228 6.13 11.54 10.96
C GLN A 228 5.17 11.12 9.83
N LEU A 229 5.36 11.66 8.61
CA LEU A 229 4.37 11.56 7.52
C LEU A 229 4.01 10.11 7.22
N LEU A 230 5.01 9.23 7.12
CA LEU A 230 4.81 7.79 6.93
C LEU A 230 4.09 7.14 8.13
N GLN A 231 4.49 7.45 9.36
CA GLN A 231 3.87 6.87 10.55
C GLN A 231 2.41 7.34 10.70
N LYS A 232 2.11 8.63 10.49
CA LYS A 232 0.75 9.17 10.49
C LYS A 232 -0.09 8.56 9.37
N PHE A 233 0.50 8.37 8.18
CA PHE A 233 -0.15 7.66 7.08
C PHE A 233 -0.52 6.23 7.48
N LEU A 234 0.44 5.45 7.98
CA LEU A 234 0.22 4.06 8.40
C LEU A 234 -0.83 3.96 9.51
N VAL A 235 -0.68 4.75 10.58
CA VAL A 235 -1.63 4.75 11.72
C VAL A 235 -3.05 5.11 11.26
N LYS A 236 -3.22 6.10 10.37
CA LYS A 236 -4.56 6.51 9.91
C LYS A 236 -5.15 5.50 8.91
N HIS A 237 -4.36 4.94 7.99
CA HIS A 237 -4.84 4.01 6.97
C HIS A 237 -5.04 2.58 7.47
N ASN A 238 -4.26 2.17 8.46
CA ASN A 238 -4.28 0.83 9.00
C ASN A 238 -4.79 0.77 10.45
N SER A 239 -5.26 1.85 11.10
CA SER A 239 -5.64 1.83 12.53
C SER A 239 -6.34 0.56 13.02
N ASP A 240 -7.43 0.11 12.36
CA ASP A 240 -8.08 -1.15 12.73
C ASP A 240 -7.29 -2.40 12.28
N LYS A 241 -6.59 -2.34 11.14
CA LYS A 241 -5.71 -3.42 10.65
C LYS A 241 -4.52 -3.66 11.56
N ASP A 242 -3.84 -2.62 12.01
CA ASP A 242 -2.72 -2.66 12.94
C ASP A 242 -3.20 -3.24 14.28
N ILE A 243 -4.38 -2.82 14.77
CA ILE A 243 -5.03 -3.47 15.92
C ILE A 243 -5.23 -4.98 15.69
N TYR A 244 -5.68 -5.42 14.51
CA TYR A 244 -5.78 -6.84 14.21
C TYR A 244 -4.41 -7.53 14.17
N HIS A 245 -3.40 -6.88 13.58
CA HIS A 245 -2.04 -7.41 13.50
C HIS A 245 -1.42 -7.60 14.89
N ASP A 246 -1.73 -6.70 15.82
CA ASP A 246 -1.25 -6.70 17.20
C ASP A 246 -2.07 -7.60 18.14
N MET A 247 -3.14 -8.23 17.65
CA MET A 247 -3.88 -9.26 18.39
C MET A 247 -3.38 -10.67 18.07
N MET A 248 -3.53 -11.61 19.02
CA MET A 248 -3.10 -13.01 18.88
C MET A 248 -1.63 -13.14 18.47
N HIS A 249 -0.74 -12.38 19.15
CA HIS A 249 0.70 -12.38 18.92
C HIS A 249 1.34 -13.75 19.18
N TRP A 250 0.92 -14.43 20.24
CA TRP A 250 1.41 -15.76 20.58
C TRP A 250 0.51 -16.82 19.94
N ARG A 251 1.11 -17.82 19.28
CA ARG A 251 0.41 -18.90 18.60
C ARG A 251 1.18 -20.19 18.71
N VAL A 252 0.47 -21.30 18.81
CA VAL A 252 1.09 -22.62 18.78
C VAL A 252 1.44 -22.95 17.32
N ARG A 253 2.72 -23.16 17.04
CA ARG A 253 3.23 -23.54 15.71
C ARG A 253 3.79 -24.96 15.72
N GLU A 254 4.41 -25.36 16.82
CA GLU A 254 5.10 -26.63 16.97
C GLU A 254 4.64 -27.35 18.23
N ILE A 255 4.09 -28.56 18.05
CA ILE A 255 3.61 -29.43 19.13
C ILE A 255 4.49 -30.67 19.19
N LEU A 256 5.00 -31.00 20.37
CA LEU A 256 5.63 -32.30 20.63
C LEU A 256 4.59 -33.24 21.23
N LEU A 257 4.22 -34.28 20.49
CA LEU A 257 3.33 -35.34 20.96
C LEU A 257 4.16 -36.55 21.39
N VAL A 258 4.17 -36.85 22.67
CA VAL A 258 4.83 -38.05 23.21
C VAL A 258 3.78 -39.13 23.44
N ALA A 259 3.84 -40.18 22.64
CA ALA A 259 2.89 -41.29 22.68
C ALA A 259 3.59 -42.60 22.32
N ASN A 260 3.29 -43.68 23.03
CA ASN A 260 3.77 -44.99 22.58
C ASN A 260 3.10 -45.37 21.23
N LEU A 261 3.69 -46.33 20.52
CA LEU A 261 3.20 -46.77 19.20
C LEU A 261 1.73 -47.22 19.22
N TYR A 262 1.25 -47.80 20.32
CA TYR A 262 -0.14 -48.27 20.43
C TYR A 262 -1.12 -47.10 20.60
N ASP A 263 -0.78 -46.12 21.43
CA ASP A 263 -1.58 -44.91 21.64
C ASP A 263 -1.57 -44.01 20.39
N ALA A 264 -0.41 -43.88 19.73
CA ALA A 264 -0.30 -43.20 18.45
C ALA A 264 -1.16 -43.89 17.38
N TYR A 265 -1.12 -45.23 17.30
CA TYR A 265 -1.98 -45.99 16.40
C TYR A 265 -3.47 -45.81 16.71
N ASN A 266 -3.88 -45.78 17.99
CA ASN A 266 -5.27 -45.56 18.36
C ASN A 266 -5.79 -44.19 17.91
N ILE A 267 -4.96 -43.15 18.00
CA ILE A 267 -5.27 -41.83 17.44
C ILE A 267 -5.35 -41.88 15.90
N GLU A 268 -4.50 -42.69 15.28
CA GLU A 268 -4.34 -42.78 13.83
C GLU A 268 -5.24 -43.84 13.17
N LEU A 269 -6.11 -44.53 13.91
CA LEU A 269 -6.92 -45.68 13.47
C LEU A 269 -7.77 -45.44 12.18
N GLU A 270 -7.99 -44.18 11.79
CA GLU A 270 -8.68 -43.82 10.54
C GLU A 270 -7.76 -43.33 9.41
N GLY A 271 -6.43 -43.28 9.60
CA GLY A 271 -5.45 -42.76 8.65
C GLY A 271 -5.56 -41.26 8.37
N ARG A 272 -6.37 -40.54 9.15
CA ARG A 272 -6.81 -39.16 8.88
C ARG A 272 -6.62 -38.21 10.06
N PHE A 273 -5.93 -38.59 11.14
CA PHE A 273 -5.81 -37.72 12.32
C PHE A 273 -5.28 -36.31 11.99
N PHE A 274 -4.16 -36.25 11.26
CA PHE A 274 -3.59 -34.97 10.82
C PHE A 274 -4.49 -34.25 9.81
N GLU A 275 -5.17 -35.00 8.93
CA GLU A 275 -6.15 -34.46 7.97
C GLU A 275 -7.40 -33.88 8.65
N GLN A 276 -7.87 -34.49 9.74
CA GLN A 276 -9.01 -34.03 10.53
C GLN A 276 -8.65 -32.73 11.26
N ILE A 277 -7.51 -32.67 11.95
CA ILE A 277 -7.06 -31.43 12.59
C ILE A 277 -6.87 -30.33 11.54
N THR A 278 -6.19 -30.63 10.44
CA THR A 278 -5.94 -29.63 9.38
C THR A 278 -7.24 -29.21 8.69
N GLY A 279 -8.15 -30.15 8.43
CA GLY A 279 -9.46 -29.92 7.84
C GLY A 279 -10.34 -29.06 8.73
N GLU A 280 -10.28 -29.23 10.05
CA GLU A 280 -10.98 -28.39 11.02
C GLU A 280 -10.44 -26.96 11.03
N TYR A 281 -9.11 -26.78 10.96
CA TYR A 281 -8.52 -25.46 10.80
C TYR A 281 -8.97 -24.78 9.51
N TYR A 282 -9.07 -25.53 8.41
CA TYR A 282 -9.56 -25.00 7.13
C TYR A 282 -11.06 -24.66 7.19
N ARG A 283 -11.89 -25.54 7.76
CA ARG A 283 -13.34 -25.35 7.94
C ARG A 283 -13.65 -24.09 8.75
N LEU A 284 -12.86 -23.85 9.78
CA LEU A 284 -13.01 -22.70 10.69
C LEU A 284 -12.27 -21.43 10.21
N ALA A 285 -11.74 -21.44 8.98
CA ALA A 285 -10.97 -20.33 8.40
C ALA A 285 -9.84 -19.83 9.33
N LEU A 286 -9.18 -20.75 10.02
CA LEU A 286 -8.03 -20.46 10.87
C LEU A 286 -6.76 -20.40 10.02
N SER A 287 -5.84 -19.49 10.33
CA SER A 287 -4.71 -19.18 9.45
C SER A 287 -3.78 -20.36 9.13
N SER A 288 -3.42 -21.16 10.13
CA SER A 288 -2.43 -22.22 10.00
C SER A 288 -2.56 -23.24 11.12
N ALA A 289 -2.63 -24.52 10.77
CA ALA A 289 -2.57 -25.62 11.73
C ALA A 289 -1.14 -25.76 12.29
N PRO A 290 -0.97 -26.07 13.59
CA PRO A 290 0.34 -26.35 14.16
C PRO A 290 0.90 -27.66 13.58
N ARG A 291 2.23 -27.71 13.43
CA ARG A 291 2.93 -28.93 13.08
C ARG A 291 3.05 -29.81 14.32
N ILE A 292 2.68 -31.08 14.19
CA ILE A 292 2.78 -32.07 15.25
C ILE A 292 4.00 -32.96 14.96
N THR A 293 4.88 -33.10 15.94
CA THR A 293 6.02 -34.02 15.92
C THR A 293 5.76 -35.13 16.93
N GLY A 294 5.54 -36.35 16.45
CA GLY A 294 5.37 -37.52 17.29
C GLY A 294 6.71 -38.15 17.70
N VAL A 295 6.83 -38.56 18.96
CA VAL A 295 7.96 -39.34 19.50
C VAL A 295 7.44 -40.47 20.38
N SER A 296 8.18 -41.57 20.41
CA SER A 296 7.73 -42.81 21.05
C SER A 296 8.42 -43.11 22.37
N THR A 297 9.59 -42.51 22.61
CA THR A 297 10.42 -42.75 23.81
C THR A 297 10.80 -41.45 24.53
N PRO A 298 11.06 -41.50 25.85
CA PRO A 298 11.60 -40.38 26.62
C PRO A 298 12.89 -39.79 26.03
N GLU A 299 13.79 -40.64 25.52
CA GLU A 299 15.07 -40.25 24.95
C GLU A 299 14.87 -39.43 23.67
N GLU A 300 14.01 -39.89 22.77
CA GLU A 300 13.63 -39.15 21.55
C GLU A 300 12.99 -37.81 21.90
N ALA A 301 12.11 -37.76 22.91
CA ALA A 301 11.46 -36.53 23.34
C ALA A 301 12.49 -35.49 23.80
N LEU A 302 13.48 -35.89 24.60
CA LEU A 302 14.54 -35.02 25.08
C LEU A 302 15.48 -34.57 23.95
N GLU A 303 15.82 -35.45 23.01
CA GLU A 303 16.63 -35.12 21.83
C GLU A 303 15.92 -34.09 20.95
N LYS A 304 14.61 -34.25 20.71
CA LYS A 304 13.83 -33.28 19.94
C LYS A 304 13.74 -31.92 20.64
N LEU A 305 13.53 -31.90 21.96
CA LEU A 305 13.51 -30.66 22.73
C LEU A 305 14.86 -29.92 22.71
N GLN A 306 15.98 -30.64 22.60
CA GLN A 306 17.32 -30.03 22.46
C GLN A 306 17.58 -29.45 21.07
N THR A 307 17.04 -30.08 20.03
CA THR A 307 17.32 -29.71 18.63
C THR A 307 16.32 -28.70 18.06
N LYS A 308 15.12 -28.58 18.66
CA LYS A 308 14.03 -27.75 18.15
C LYS A 308 13.20 -27.14 19.27
N HIS A 309 12.72 -25.92 19.05
CA HIS A 309 11.74 -25.27 19.92
C HIS A 309 10.33 -25.86 19.71
N PHE A 310 9.62 -26.10 20.82
CA PHE A 310 8.21 -26.50 20.83
C PHE A 310 7.40 -25.54 21.68
N ASP A 311 6.20 -25.20 21.22
CA ASP A 311 5.30 -24.26 21.89
C ASP A 311 4.36 -24.96 22.89
N LEU A 312 4.15 -26.27 22.71
CA LEU A 312 3.29 -27.11 23.54
C LEU A 312 3.80 -28.56 23.54
N VAL A 313 3.85 -29.18 24.71
CA VAL A 313 4.11 -30.62 24.86
C VAL A 313 2.82 -31.32 25.28
N ILE A 314 2.43 -32.34 24.53
CA ILE A 314 1.29 -33.21 24.85
C ILE A 314 1.83 -34.60 25.17
N LEU A 315 1.63 -35.04 26.40
CA LEU A 315 1.98 -36.38 26.86
C LEU A 315 0.73 -37.25 26.84
N MET A 316 0.75 -38.33 26.07
CA MET A 316 -0.32 -39.32 26.12
C MET A 316 -0.10 -40.31 27.24
N MET A 317 -1.19 -40.67 27.90
CA MET A 317 -1.20 -41.72 28.90
C MET A 317 -2.24 -42.78 28.53
N GLY A 318 -1.74 -43.92 28.04
CA GLY A 318 -2.49 -45.14 27.84
C GLY A 318 -2.23 -46.15 28.96
N VAL A 319 -1.76 -47.34 28.61
CA VAL A 319 -1.50 -48.43 29.58
C VAL A 319 -0.33 -48.10 30.50
N ASP A 320 0.73 -47.48 29.98
CA ASP A 320 1.89 -47.05 30.77
C ASP A 320 1.63 -45.66 31.38
N LYS A 321 1.51 -45.65 32.71
CA LYS A 321 1.24 -44.45 33.50
C LYS A 321 2.50 -43.88 34.15
N HIS A 322 3.56 -44.67 34.26
CA HIS A 322 4.76 -44.28 35.00
C HIS A 322 5.68 -43.43 34.15
N THR A 323 5.92 -43.84 32.90
CA THR A 323 6.88 -43.18 32.01
C THR A 323 6.46 -41.74 31.65
N PRO A 324 5.20 -41.45 31.26
CA PRO A 324 4.78 -40.07 30.97
C PRO A 324 4.92 -39.14 32.18
N MET A 325 4.59 -39.63 33.38
CA MET A 325 4.73 -38.86 34.62
C MET A 325 6.20 -38.57 34.96
N LEU A 326 7.10 -39.53 34.79
CA LEU A 326 8.52 -39.31 35.05
C LEU A 326 9.12 -38.32 34.04
N LEU A 327 8.79 -38.51 32.76
CA LEU A 327 9.23 -37.61 31.68
C LEU A 327 8.74 -36.18 31.90
N SER A 328 7.48 -35.99 32.32
CA SER A 328 6.92 -34.67 32.60
C SER A 328 7.78 -33.88 33.62
N LYS A 329 8.24 -34.55 34.69
CA LYS A 329 9.09 -33.95 35.73
C LYS A 329 10.45 -33.56 35.17
N VAL A 330 11.04 -34.42 34.33
CA VAL A 330 12.33 -34.15 33.68
C VAL A 330 12.22 -32.95 32.73
N ILE A 331 11.22 -32.94 31.86
CA ILE A 331 11.02 -31.85 30.90
C ILE A 331 10.79 -30.54 31.62
N LYS A 332 9.89 -30.46 32.61
CA LYS A 332 9.58 -29.20 33.31
C LYS A 332 10.76 -28.66 34.13
N LYS A 333 11.65 -29.55 34.60
CA LYS A 333 12.89 -29.15 35.29
C LYS A 333 13.92 -28.51 34.35
N ILE A 334 13.92 -28.89 33.07
CA ILE A 334 14.85 -28.34 32.06
C ILE A 334 14.21 -27.13 31.36
N TYR A 335 12.94 -27.26 30.98
CA TYR A 335 12.15 -26.29 30.22
C TYR A 335 10.94 -25.81 31.02
N HIS A 336 11.19 -24.89 31.96
CA HIS A 336 10.20 -24.42 32.93
C HIS A 336 8.96 -23.74 32.31
N ASN A 337 9.13 -23.08 31.17
CA ASN A 337 8.09 -22.22 30.58
C ASN A 337 7.27 -22.89 29.47
N ILE A 338 7.58 -24.13 29.09
CA ILE A 338 6.81 -24.82 28.04
C ILE A 338 5.52 -25.37 28.67
N PRO A 339 4.34 -25.03 28.12
CA PRO A 339 3.07 -25.64 28.52
C PRO A 339 3.08 -27.15 28.27
N MET A 340 2.59 -27.91 29.25
CA MET A 340 2.62 -29.36 29.27
C MET A 340 1.24 -29.91 29.62
N PHE A 341 0.60 -30.48 28.63
CA PHE A 341 -0.73 -31.09 28.77
C PHE A 341 -0.63 -32.61 28.78
N LEU A 342 -1.47 -33.24 29.59
CA LEU A 342 -1.64 -34.69 29.63
C LEU A 342 -2.92 -35.06 28.88
N LEU A 343 -2.86 -36.07 28.01
CA LEU A 343 -4.01 -36.60 27.29
C LEU A 343 -4.30 -38.03 27.73
N LEU A 344 -5.46 -38.25 28.35
CA LEU A 344 -5.93 -39.54 28.83
C LEU A 344 -6.70 -40.27 27.73
N ASN A 345 -6.33 -41.53 27.49
CA ASN A 345 -7.02 -42.41 26.53
C ASN A 345 -8.12 -43.27 27.20
N ASN A 346 -8.17 -43.32 28.55
CA ASN A 346 -9.13 -44.13 29.29
C ASN A 346 -9.80 -43.34 30.43
N ASN A 347 -11.12 -43.34 30.46
CA ASN A 347 -11.92 -42.68 31.49
C ASN A 347 -11.69 -43.24 32.90
N SER A 348 -11.25 -44.49 33.04
CA SER A 348 -10.93 -45.07 34.36
C SER A 348 -9.75 -44.40 35.06
N ASP A 349 -8.90 -43.68 34.30
CA ASP A 349 -7.68 -43.06 34.82
C ASP A 349 -7.91 -41.62 35.28
N ILE A 350 -9.09 -41.07 35.01
CA ILE A 350 -9.49 -39.71 35.40
C ILE A 350 -9.41 -39.54 36.93
N GLY A 351 -9.90 -40.54 37.68
CA GLY A 351 -9.91 -40.50 39.15
C GLY A 351 -8.52 -40.42 39.80
N MET A 352 -7.44 -40.65 39.05
CA MET A 352 -6.06 -40.45 39.53
C MET A 352 -5.68 -38.96 39.60
N PHE A 353 -6.37 -38.09 38.86
CA PHE A 353 -6.03 -36.68 38.66
C PHE A 353 -7.14 -35.70 39.09
N GLU A 354 -8.37 -36.16 39.33
CA GLU A 354 -9.50 -35.33 39.80
C GLU A 354 -9.56 -35.15 41.34
N ASP A 355 -8.64 -35.75 42.09
CA ASP A 355 -8.56 -35.60 43.55
C ASP A 355 -7.84 -34.30 43.90
N GLY A 356 -8.59 -33.22 44.20
CA GLY A 356 -8.11 -31.85 44.45
C GLY A 356 -7.07 -31.68 45.58
N SER A 357 -6.77 -32.76 46.30
CA SER A 357 -5.68 -32.84 47.28
C SER A 357 -4.29 -33.10 46.68
N LYS A 358 -4.18 -33.44 45.38
CA LYS A 358 -2.92 -33.83 44.72
C LYS A 358 -2.41 -32.73 43.79
N ASN A 359 -1.24 -32.20 44.13
CA ASN A 359 -0.47 -31.35 43.24
C ASN A 359 -0.08 -32.16 41.98
N LEU A 360 -0.63 -31.79 40.81
CA LEU A 360 -0.35 -32.41 39.50
C LEU A 360 1.13 -32.29 39.10
N GLY A 361 1.93 -31.53 39.86
CA GLY A 361 3.36 -31.41 39.71
C GLY A 361 3.70 -30.62 38.43
N PRO A 362 4.40 -31.21 37.46
CA PRO A 362 4.85 -30.52 36.24
C PRO A 362 3.77 -30.35 35.15
N ILE A 363 2.57 -30.91 35.33
CA ILE A 363 1.50 -30.92 34.33
C ILE A 363 0.58 -29.72 34.56
N ASP A 364 0.40 -28.91 33.51
CA ASP A 364 -0.41 -27.69 33.58
C ASP A 364 -1.91 -27.99 33.41
N LYS A 365 -2.28 -28.98 32.58
CA LYS A 365 -3.68 -29.37 32.35
C LYS A 365 -3.82 -30.82 31.90
N VAL A 366 -4.95 -31.44 32.23
CA VAL A 366 -5.31 -32.81 31.80
C VAL A 366 -6.46 -32.72 30.81
N PHE A 367 -6.45 -33.49 29.72
CA PHE A 367 -7.54 -33.62 28.77
C PHE A 367 -7.89 -35.08 28.57
N VAL A 368 -9.13 -35.35 28.19
CA VAL A 368 -9.63 -36.70 27.95
C VAL A 368 -9.98 -36.84 26.47
N TRP A 369 -9.44 -37.87 25.83
CA TRP A 369 -9.77 -38.20 24.44
C TRP A 369 -10.72 -39.40 24.40
N ASN A 370 -11.90 -39.19 23.84
CA ASN A 370 -12.94 -40.22 23.64
C ASN A 370 -13.19 -40.51 22.15
N GLY A 371 -12.18 -40.28 21.28
CA GLY A 371 -12.31 -40.44 19.83
C GLY A 371 -12.58 -39.16 19.04
N ASP A 372 -12.89 -38.03 19.70
CA ASP A 372 -13.08 -36.74 19.04
C ASP A 372 -11.74 -36.00 18.86
N SER A 373 -11.29 -35.85 17.61
CA SER A 373 -10.04 -35.15 17.26
C SER A 373 -10.12 -33.62 17.50
N ASN A 374 -11.31 -33.05 17.65
CA ASN A 374 -11.48 -31.62 17.95
C ASN A 374 -10.93 -31.22 19.32
N VAL A 375 -10.71 -32.17 20.23
CA VAL A 375 -10.07 -31.89 21.53
C VAL A 375 -8.67 -31.29 21.34
N PHE A 376 -7.92 -31.69 20.30
CA PHE A 376 -6.60 -31.12 20.00
C PHE A 376 -6.70 -29.66 19.59
N VAL A 377 -7.70 -29.32 18.77
CA VAL A 377 -7.97 -27.92 18.39
C VAL A 377 -8.32 -27.11 19.64
N ALA A 378 -9.16 -27.66 20.52
CA ALA A 378 -9.53 -27.02 21.78
C ALA A 378 -8.33 -26.81 22.73
N MET A 379 -7.43 -27.80 22.85
CA MET A 379 -6.19 -27.68 23.64
C MET A 379 -5.32 -26.52 23.14
N VAL A 380 -5.10 -26.45 21.83
CA VAL A 380 -4.33 -25.36 21.21
C VAL A 380 -5.00 -24.01 21.45
N LYS A 381 -6.31 -23.91 21.20
CA LYS A 381 -7.03 -22.64 21.37
C LYS A 381 -7.13 -22.21 22.83
N HIS A 382 -7.19 -23.17 23.76
CA HIS A 382 -7.19 -22.88 25.19
C HIS A 382 -5.90 -22.19 25.63
N ILE A 383 -4.73 -22.72 25.24
CA ILE A 383 -3.46 -22.10 25.59
C ILE A 383 -3.23 -20.77 24.84
N GLU A 384 -3.65 -20.68 23.58
CA GLU A 384 -3.60 -19.41 22.83
C GLU A 384 -4.46 -18.32 23.48
N ASP A 385 -5.67 -18.65 23.93
CA ASP A 385 -6.55 -17.69 24.60
C ASP A 385 -5.95 -17.22 25.93
N LEU A 386 -5.40 -18.13 26.73
CA LEU A 386 -4.72 -17.80 28.00
C LEU A 386 -3.53 -16.86 27.80
N MET A 387 -2.69 -17.11 26.79
CA MET A 387 -1.49 -16.32 26.54
C MET A 387 -1.78 -14.93 25.94
N ASN A 388 -2.89 -14.79 25.20
CA ASN A 388 -3.20 -13.54 24.48
C ASN A 388 -4.27 -12.66 25.13
N VAL A 389 -5.09 -13.19 26.07
CA VAL A 389 -6.28 -12.48 26.57
C VAL A 389 -5.98 -11.06 27.08
N GLU A 390 -4.89 -10.87 27.80
CA GLU A 390 -4.54 -9.56 28.39
C GLU A 390 -4.17 -8.53 27.32
N ASN A 391 -3.32 -8.93 26.36
CA ASN A 391 -2.95 -8.11 25.22
C ASN A 391 -4.17 -7.75 24.36
N ASP A 392 -4.99 -8.76 24.02
CA ASP A 392 -6.12 -8.60 23.12
C ASP A 392 -7.25 -7.75 23.75
N ILE A 393 -7.41 -7.78 25.08
CA ILE A 393 -8.29 -6.85 25.81
C ILE A 393 -7.76 -5.43 25.74
N ASN A 394 -6.47 -5.21 26.00
CA ASN A 394 -5.88 -3.87 26.04
C ASN A 394 -5.88 -3.18 24.67
N ILE A 395 -5.52 -3.94 23.62
CA ILE A 395 -5.42 -3.41 22.26
C ILE A 395 -6.78 -3.38 21.58
N GLY A 396 -7.54 -4.47 21.63
CA GLY A 396 -8.76 -4.66 20.85
C GLY A 396 -10.06 -4.44 21.62
N MET A 397 -10.07 -4.46 22.95
CA MET A 397 -11.27 -4.68 23.79
C MET A 397 -11.94 -6.05 23.55
N VAL A 398 -11.15 -7.09 23.28
CA VAL A 398 -11.69 -8.43 23.07
C VAL A 398 -12.49 -8.88 24.31
N ARG A 399 -13.55 -9.67 24.06
CA ARG A 399 -14.48 -10.13 25.09
C ARG A 399 -14.10 -11.51 25.61
N VAL A 400 -14.55 -11.83 26.82
CA VAL A 400 -14.19 -13.07 27.53
C VAL A 400 -15.43 -13.87 27.88
N ILE A 401 -15.40 -15.17 27.59
CA ILE A 401 -16.35 -16.16 28.10
C ILE A 401 -15.65 -16.91 29.22
N LEU A 402 -16.21 -16.86 30.44
CA LEU A 402 -15.68 -17.59 31.58
C LEU A 402 -16.43 -18.92 31.72
N LEU A 403 -15.71 -20.02 31.52
CA LEU A 403 -16.18 -21.39 31.73
C LEU A 403 -15.64 -21.91 33.07
N VAL A 404 -16.50 -22.39 33.96
CA VAL A 404 -16.13 -23.01 35.22
C VAL A 404 -16.54 -24.46 35.19
N GLU A 405 -15.55 -25.34 35.15
CA GLU A 405 -15.70 -26.79 35.07
C GLU A 405 -14.44 -27.46 35.64
N ASP A 406 -14.62 -28.27 36.67
CA ASP A 406 -13.52 -28.95 37.38
C ASP A 406 -13.19 -30.31 36.77
N SER A 407 -14.17 -30.99 36.17
CA SER A 407 -13.95 -32.32 35.58
C SER A 407 -13.31 -32.27 34.19
N ALA A 408 -12.21 -33.03 34.06
CA ALA A 408 -11.47 -33.16 32.81
C ALA A 408 -12.30 -33.75 31.68
N GLN A 409 -13.23 -34.66 32.02
CA GLN A 409 -14.14 -35.24 31.05
C GLN A 409 -15.06 -34.19 30.43
N TYR A 410 -15.62 -33.30 31.26
CA TYR A 410 -16.62 -32.33 30.81
C TYR A 410 -15.96 -31.16 30.07
N TYR A 411 -14.90 -30.53 30.57
CA TYR A 411 -14.31 -29.43 29.81
C TYR A 411 -13.65 -29.91 28.50
N SER A 412 -13.17 -31.16 28.43
CA SER A 412 -12.69 -31.75 27.17
C SER A 412 -13.80 -31.96 26.14
N ARG A 413 -15.07 -32.01 26.56
CA ARG A 413 -16.25 -32.03 25.68
C ARG A 413 -16.79 -30.63 25.38
N TYR A 414 -16.83 -29.74 26.37
CA TYR A 414 -17.38 -28.39 26.23
C TYR A 414 -16.50 -27.46 25.39
N LEU A 415 -15.18 -27.46 25.60
CA LEU A 415 -14.28 -26.55 24.89
C LEU A 415 -14.36 -26.73 23.36
N PRO A 416 -14.29 -27.96 22.78
CA PRO A 416 -14.48 -28.14 21.34
C PRO A 416 -15.78 -27.54 20.80
N ILE A 417 -16.90 -27.79 21.49
CA ILE A 417 -18.23 -27.29 21.11
C ILE A 417 -18.25 -25.76 21.13
N LEU A 418 -17.78 -25.15 22.23
CA LEU A 418 -17.77 -23.69 22.38
C LEU A 418 -16.86 -23.02 21.34
N TYR A 419 -15.66 -23.58 21.08
CA TYR A 419 -14.76 -23.04 20.05
C TYR A 419 -15.41 -23.13 18.66
N SER A 420 -16.02 -24.25 18.30
CA SER A 420 -16.73 -24.42 17.03
C SER A 420 -17.85 -23.39 16.85
N ILE A 421 -18.69 -23.19 17.87
CA ILE A 421 -19.79 -22.22 17.82
C ILE A 421 -19.24 -20.80 17.67
N ILE A 422 -18.30 -20.39 18.52
CA ILE A 422 -17.80 -19.02 18.58
C ILE A 422 -17.01 -18.64 17.32
N VAL A 423 -16.15 -19.54 16.81
CA VAL A 423 -15.42 -19.30 15.57
C VAL A 423 -16.38 -19.21 14.39
N GLY A 424 -17.32 -20.16 14.26
CA GLY A 424 -18.31 -20.15 13.18
C GLY A 424 -19.20 -18.91 13.18
N GLN A 425 -19.58 -18.39 14.35
CA GLN A 425 -20.35 -17.14 14.43
C GLN A 425 -19.51 -15.91 14.07
N THR A 426 -18.25 -15.87 14.49
CA THR A 426 -17.34 -14.77 14.10
C THR A 426 -17.14 -14.75 12.59
N GLN A 427 -17.01 -15.91 11.95
CA GLN A 427 -16.85 -16.03 10.50
C GLN A 427 -18.03 -15.42 9.73
N LYS A 428 -19.26 -15.78 10.10
CA LYS A 428 -20.47 -15.24 9.46
C LYS A 428 -20.54 -13.72 9.52
N LEU A 429 -20.18 -13.12 10.65
CA LEU A 429 -20.17 -11.67 10.82
C LEU A 429 -19.12 -10.97 9.97
N VAL A 430 -17.98 -11.63 9.73
CA VAL A 430 -16.90 -11.09 8.92
C VAL A 430 -17.20 -11.21 7.41
N GLU A 431 -17.85 -12.30 6.97
CA GLU A 431 -18.23 -12.52 5.57
C GLU A 431 -19.28 -11.53 5.06
N GLU A 432 -20.18 -11.04 5.92
CA GLU A 432 -21.17 -10.00 5.58
C GLU A 432 -20.52 -8.67 5.15
N VAL A 433 -19.27 -8.44 5.54
CA VAL A 433 -18.47 -7.29 5.10
C VAL A 433 -17.65 -7.74 3.89
N ASN A 434 -17.94 -7.21 2.72
CA ASN A 434 -17.34 -7.55 1.42
C ASN A 434 -15.81 -7.23 1.41
N THR A 435 -15.01 -8.02 2.12
CA THR A 435 -13.61 -7.80 2.44
C THR A 435 -12.73 -8.85 1.75
N ASP A 436 -11.54 -8.45 1.32
CA ASP A 436 -10.48 -9.35 0.86
C ASP A 436 -10.22 -10.48 1.87
N ALA A 437 -9.92 -11.70 1.39
CA ALA A 437 -9.75 -12.90 2.21
C ALA A 437 -8.69 -12.73 3.30
N LEU A 438 -7.63 -11.95 3.04
CA LEU A 438 -6.61 -11.61 4.04
C LEU A 438 -7.17 -10.73 5.17
N ASN A 439 -8.04 -9.76 4.86
CA ASN A 439 -8.67 -8.93 5.88
C ASN A 439 -9.67 -9.74 6.71
N MET A 440 -10.34 -10.73 6.11
CA MET A 440 -11.23 -11.64 6.82
C MET A 440 -10.45 -12.43 7.88
N LEU A 441 -9.29 -13.01 7.55
CA LEU A 441 -8.45 -13.74 8.50
C LEU A 441 -7.95 -12.87 9.67
N LEU A 442 -7.69 -11.59 9.43
CA LEU A 442 -7.30 -10.64 10.48
C LEU A 442 -8.46 -10.33 11.42
N LYS A 443 -9.66 -10.10 10.89
CA LYS A 443 -10.87 -9.83 11.68
C LYS A 443 -11.29 -11.02 12.55
N MET A 444 -10.96 -12.25 12.16
CA MET A 444 -11.21 -13.44 13.00
C MET A 444 -10.51 -13.39 14.38
N ARG A 445 -9.48 -12.55 14.55
CA ARG A 445 -8.77 -12.39 15.83
C ARG A 445 -9.60 -11.70 16.91
N VAL A 446 -10.66 -10.98 16.51
CA VAL A 446 -11.63 -10.30 17.40
C VAL A 446 -12.49 -11.27 18.20
N ARG A 447 -12.53 -12.54 17.77
CA ARG A 447 -13.27 -13.61 18.41
C ARG A 447 -13.11 -13.57 19.95
N PRO A 448 -14.20 -13.64 20.72
CA PRO A 448 -14.12 -13.71 22.18
C PRO A 448 -13.25 -14.86 22.66
N LYS A 449 -12.44 -14.61 23.70
CA LYS A 449 -11.57 -15.60 24.32
C LYS A 449 -12.36 -16.45 25.31
N ILE A 450 -12.03 -17.74 25.43
CA ILE A 450 -12.64 -18.62 26.42
C ILE A 450 -11.61 -18.91 27.50
N LEU A 451 -11.92 -18.53 28.74
CA LEU A 451 -11.08 -18.83 29.91
C LEU A 451 -11.76 -19.93 30.73
N LEU A 452 -11.00 -20.97 31.07
CA LEU A 452 -11.47 -22.09 31.89
C LEU A 452 -10.91 -21.95 33.31
N ALA A 453 -11.79 -21.99 34.31
CA ALA A 453 -11.45 -22.15 35.72
C ALA A 453 -11.91 -23.52 36.24
N THR A 454 -11.14 -24.15 37.12
CA THR A 454 -11.48 -25.47 37.70
C THR A 454 -11.92 -25.39 39.16
N ASN A 455 -11.87 -24.22 39.78
CA ASN A 455 -12.30 -24.05 41.17
C ASN A 455 -12.86 -22.64 41.41
N TYR A 456 -13.52 -22.46 42.55
CA TYR A 456 -14.18 -21.20 42.90
C TYR A 456 -13.20 -20.02 43.01
N ASN A 457 -12.00 -20.25 43.55
CA ASN A 457 -11.05 -19.19 43.79
C ASN A 457 -10.45 -18.67 42.47
N GLU A 458 -10.13 -19.58 41.55
CA GLU A 458 -9.70 -19.25 40.19
C GLU A 458 -10.82 -18.54 39.41
N ALA A 459 -12.05 -19.06 39.49
CA ALA A 459 -13.20 -18.45 38.83
C ALA A 459 -13.46 -17.02 39.32
N LEU A 460 -13.38 -16.79 40.63
CA LEU A 460 -13.55 -15.46 41.22
C LEU A 460 -12.43 -14.51 40.79
N ALA A 461 -11.17 -14.97 40.79
CA ALA A 461 -10.03 -14.18 40.36
C ALA A 461 -10.14 -13.76 38.88
N LEU A 462 -10.51 -14.68 37.99
CA LEU A 462 -10.72 -14.38 36.57
C LEU A 462 -11.94 -13.47 36.36
N PHE A 463 -13.02 -13.68 37.12
CA PHE A 463 -14.21 -12.84 37.06
C PHE A 463 -13.88 -11.39 37.44
N ASP A 464 -13.19 -11.19 38.56
CA ASP A 464 -12.85 -9.85 39.04
C ASP A 464 -11.79 -9.18 38.14
N LYS A 465 -10.80 -9.94 37.63
CA LYS A 465 -9.78 -9.40 36.72
C LYS A 465 -10.38 -8.92 35.39
N TYR A 466 -11.34 -9.64 34.83
CA TYR A 466 -11.89 -9.36 33.49
C TYR A 466 -13.34 -8.86 33.48
N ARG A 467 -13.82 -8.37 34.63
CA ARG A 467 -15.21 -7.98 34.87
C ARG A 467 -15.84 -7.15 33.74
N ASP A 468 -15.13 -6.12 33.27
CA ASP A 468 -15.64 -5.19 32.24
C ASP A 468 -15.64 -5.76 30.80
N ASN A 469 -15.02 -6.93 30.62
CA ASN A 469 -14.85 -7.62 29.35
C ASN A 469 -15.62 -8.95 29.27
N LEU A 470 -16.25 -9.38 30.37
CA LEU A 470 -17.05 -10.61 30.40
C LEU A 470 -18.27 -10.49 29.48
N LEU A 471 -18.44 -11.50 28.63
CA LEU A 471 -19.56 -11.67 27.73
C LEU A 471 -20.63 -12.57 28.37
N CYS A 472 -20.21 -13.65 29.04
CA CYS A 472 -21.06 -14.52 29.85
C CYS A 472 -20.24 -15.37 30.83
N LEU A 473 -20.96 -15.92 31.80
CA LEU A 473 -20.47 -16.94 32.74
C LEU A 473 -21.18 -18.27 32.46
N ILE A 474 -20.42 -19.33 32.22
CA ILE A 474 -20.91 -20.71 32.14
C ILE A 474 -20.29 -21.47 33.30
N SER A 475 -21.08 -22.04 34.20
CA SER A 475 -20.55 -22.68 35.41
C SER A 475 -21.25 -24.00 35.70
N ASP A 476 -20.49 -25.01 36.14
CA ASP A 476 -21.06 -26.14 36.87
C ASP A 476 -21.70 -25.66 38.19
N VAL A 477 -22.56 -26.47 38.79
CA VAL A 477 -23.19 -26.19 40.09
C VAL A 477 -22.32 -26.66 41.25
N LYS A 478 -21.66 -27.82 41.10
CA LYS A 478 -20.90 -28.48 42.15
C LYS A 478 -19.43 -28.57 41.74
N PHE A 479 -18.57 -27.88 42.47
CA PHE A 479 -17.12 -27.91 42.27
C PHE A 479 -16.41 -27.42 43.54
N GLU A 480 -15.08 -27.44 43.54
CA GLU A 480 -14.28 -27.12 44.72
C GLU A 480 -14.34 -25.62 45.10
N LYS A 481 -14.57 -25.36 46.39
CA LYS A 481 -14.51 -24.03 47.02
C LYS A 481 -13.67 -24.11 48.30
N ASN A 482 -12.59 -23.33 48.37
CA ASN A 482 -11.65 -23.32 49.50
C ASN A 482 -11.09 -24.71 49.88
N GLY A 483 -10.68 -25.53 48.91
CA GLY A 483 -10.11 -26.85 49.20
C GLY A 483 -11.14 -27.96 49.43
N LYS A 484 -12.44 -27.68 49.34
CA LYS A 484 -13.52 -28.64 49.63
C LYS A 484 -14.59 -28.60 48.55
N LEU A 485 -15.10 -29.78 48.20
CA LEU A 485 -16.22 -29.90 47.27
C LEU A 485 -17.49 -29.27 47.87
N ASP A 486 -18.09 -28.31 47.18
CA ASP A 486 -19.29 -27.58 47.61
C ASP A 486 -20.39 -27.76 46.55
N GLU A 487 -21.53 -28.31 46.96
CA GLU A 487 -22.68 -28.60 46.08
C GLU A 487 -23.43 -27.35 45.62
N THR A 488 -23.06 -26.19 46.15
CA THR A 488 -23.67 -24.88 45.86
C THR A 488 -22.66 -23.85 45.37
N ALA A 489 -21.43 -24.26 45.07
CA ALA A 489 -20.36 -23.37 44.62
C ALA A 489 -20.78 -22.53 43.40
N GLY A 490 -21.34 -23.17 42.38
CA GLY A 490 -21.80 -22.51 41.15
C GLY A 490 -23.00 -21.61 41.34
N LEU A 491 -23.93 -21.98 42.24
CA LEU A 491 -25.07 -21.13 42.60
C LEU A 491 -24.59 -19.86 43.31
N THR A 492 -23.60 -20.00 44.20
CA THR A 492 -22.98 -18.86 44.89
C THR A 492 -22.25 -17.95 43.90
N LEU A 493 -21.51 -18.53 42.95
CA LEU A 493 -20.81 -17.77 41.91
C LEU A 493 -21.80 -17.02 41.01
N ALA A 494 -22.89 -17.68 40.60
CA ALA A 494 -23.94 -17.05 39.80
C ALA A 494 -24.64 -15.90 40.55
N ALA A 495 -24.89 -16.06 41.85
CA ALA A 495 -25.45 -15.00 42.70
C ALA A 495 -24.49 -13.81 42.80
N TYR A 496 -23.19 -14.06 43.05
CA TYR A 496 -22.15 -13.03 43.07
C TYR A 496 -22.04 -12.29 41.73
N ALA A 497 -22.00 -13.04 40.62
CA ALA A 497 -21.94 -12.47 39.28
C ALA A 497 -23.13 -11.56 38.99
N ARG A 498 -24.34 -11.94 39.45
CA ARG A 498 -25.55 -11.13 39.33
C ARG A 498 -25.51 -9.86 40.16
N GLU A 499 -24.97 -9.93 41.37
CA GLU A 499 -24.85 -8.78 42.26
C GLU A 499 -23.90 -7.73 41.67
N GLN A 500 -22.76 -8.17 41.13
CA GLN A 500 -21.76 -7.29 40.54
C GLN A 500 -22.14 -6.82 39.11
N LEU A 501 -22.73 -7.70 38.31
CA LEU A 501 -23.14 -7.46 36.92
C LEU A 501 -24.56 -8.01 36.68
N PRO A 502 -25.61 -7.22 36.98
CA PRO A 502 -27.01 -7.66 36.91
C PRO A 502 -27.45 -8.21 35.55
N ASP A 503 -26.87 -7.66 34.47
CA ASP A 503 -27.20 -7.98 33.09
C ASP A 503 -26.29 -9.06 32.45
N LEU A 504 -25.30 -9.59 33.18
CA LEU A 504 -24.42 -10.63 32.65
C LEU A 504 -25.24 -11.92 32.40
N PRO A 505 -25.22 -12.48 31.17
CA PRO A 505 -25.80 -13.79 30.93
C PRO A 505 -25.05 -14.87 31.72
N VAL A 506 -25.80 -15.64 32.50
CA VAL A 506 -25.25 -16.76 33.30
C VAL A 506 -25.97 -18.05 32.93
N LEU A 507 -25.17 -19.05 32.57
CA LEU A 507 -25.61 -20.40 32.26
C LEU A 507 -25.06 -21.36 33.33
N LEU A 508 -25.97 -22.01 34.04
CA LEU A 508 -25.62 -23.10 34.94
C LEU A 508 -25.79 -24.43 34.22
N GLN A 509 -24.81 -25.32 34.39
CA GLN A 509 -24.89 -26.69 33.91
C GLN A 509 -24.76 -27.67 35.08
N SER A 510 -25.46 -28.80 34.99
CA SER A 510 -25.35 -29.89 35.97
C SER A 510 -25.86 -31.19 35.38
N SER A 511 -25.39 -32.33 35.87
CA SER A 511 -26.00 -33.64 35.62
C SER A 511 -27.24 -33.88 36.49
N ASP A 512 -27.37 -33.17 37.61
CA ASP A 512 -28.53 -33.22 38.50
C ASP A 512 -29.60 -32.21 38.06
N THR A 513 -30.74 -32.72 37.59
CA THR A 513 -31.86 -31.94 37.09
C THR A 513 -32.60 -31.16 38.18
N GLN A 514 -32.43 -31.51 39.46
CA GLN A 514 -33.02 -30.75 40.57
C GLN A 514 -32.44 -29.32 40.65
N ASN A 515 -31.22 -29.12 40.16
CA ASN A 515 -30.60 -27.79 40.12
C ASN A 515 -31.27 -26.85 39.10
N ALA A 516 -32.10 -27.35 38.18
CA ALA A 516 -32.88 -26.52 37.27
C ALA A 516 -33.83 -25.56 38.02
N GLN A 517 -34.45 -26.02 39.10
CA GLN A 517 -35.32 -25.17 39.93
C GLN A 517 -34.52 -24.06 40.64
N LYS A 518 -33.33 -24.40 41.15
CA LYS A 518 -32.44 -23.43 41.80
C LYS A 518 -31.94 -22.38 40.81
N ALA A 519 -31.58 -22.80 39.60
CA ALA A 519 -31.24 -21.91 38.50
C ALA A 519 -32.41 -20.99 38.11
N PHE A 520 -33.63 -21.51 38.03
CA PHE A 520 -34.83 -20.71 37.77
C PHE A 520 -35.06 -19.64 38.83
N LEU A 521 -34.90 -19.97 40.12
CA LEU A 521 -35.02 -19.02 41.24
C LEU A 521 -33.96 -17.91 41.15
N LEU A 522 -32.75 -18.24 40.71
CA LEU A 522 -31.69 -17.27 40.44
C LEU A 522 -31.89 -16.50 39.13
N LYS A 523 -32.93 -16.84 38.32
CA LYS A 523 -33.18 -16.32 36.96
C LYS A 523 -32.03 -16.61 35.98
N THR A 524 -31.31 -17.71 36.18
CA THR A 524 -30.24 -18.18 35.29
C THR A 524 -30.78 -19.28 34.36
N ILE A 525 -30.11 -19.49 33.23
CA ILE A 525 -30.45 -20.59 32.32
C ILE A 525 -29.81 -21.86 32.85
N PHE A 526 -30.48 -23.00 32.65
CA PHE A 526 -29.99 -24.30 33.06
C PHE A 526 -29.85 -25.23 31.85
N ILE A 527 -28.73 -25.94 31.75
CA ILE A 527 -28.50 -27.01 30.77
C ILE A 527 -28.10 -28.30 31.49
N ASN A 528 -28.68 -29.41 31.05
CA ASN A 528 -28.30 -30.73 31.55
C ASN A 528 -27.03 -31.23 30.83
N LYS A 529 -25.98 -31.58 31.57
CA LYS A 529 -24.71 -32.15 31.03
C LYS A 529 -24.92 -33.44 30.22
N ASN A 530 -25.97 -34.19 30.53
CA ASN A 530 -26.33 -35.44 29.86
C ASN A 530 -27.37 -35.25 28.74
N SER A 531 -27.66 -34.00 28.33
CA SER A 531 -28.54 -33.72 27.20
C SER A 531 -27.98 -34.33 25.91
N GLU A 532 -28.84 -35.00 25.14
CA GLU A 532 -28.54 -35.45 23.78
C GLU A 532 -28.38 -34.27 22.80
N THR A 533 -28.92 -33.09 23.15
CA THR A 533 -28.90 -31.87 22.33
C THR A 533 -27.97 -30.77 22.87
N LEU A 534 -26.99 -31.14 23.72
CA LEU A 534 -26.11 -30.18 24.42
C LEU A 534 -25.50 -29.10 23.50
N GLU A 535 -24.99 -29.47 22.33
CA GLU A 535 -24.42 -28.51 21.37
C GLU A 535 -25.46 -27.51 20.87
N GLN A 536 -26.68 -27.96 20.56
CA GLN A 536 -27.77 -27.10 20.08
C GLN A 536 -28.26 -26.16 21.19
N ASP A 537 -28.30 -26.64 22.43
CA ASP A 537 -28.69 -25.85 23.60
C ASP A 537 -27.67 -24.73 23.86
N LEU A 538 -26.37 -25.04 23.81
CA LEU A 538 -25.29 -24.07 23.92
C LEU A 538 -25.29 -23.07 22.76
N ARG A 539 -25.49 -23.54 21.53
CA ARG A 539 -25.58 -22.67 20.35
C ARG A 539 -26.74 -21.68 20.49
N SER A 540 -27.90 -22.15 20.93
CA SER A 540 -29.07 -21.31 21.15
C SER A 540 -28.82 -20.25 22.24
N PHE A 541 -28.12 -20.61 23.32
CA PHE A 541 -27.68 -19.66 24.35
C PHE A 541 -26.72 -18.60 23.78
N ILE A 542 -25.68 -19.03 23.07
CA ILE A 542 -24.67 -18.14 22.49
C ILE A 542 -25.31 -17.17 21.48
N ASP A 543 -26.13 -17.68 20.57
CA ASP A 543 -26.74 -16.88 19.50
C ASP A 543 -27.70 -15.82 20.06
N TYR A 544 -28.46 -16.16 21.11
CA TYR A 544 -29.43 -15.24 21.71
C TYR A 544 -28.78 -14.19 22.61
N TYR A 545 -27.82 -14.58 23.46
CA TYR A 545 -27.32 -13.71 24.53
C TYR A 545 -26.01 -12.99 24.20
N LEU A 546 -25.21 -13.47 23.25
CA LEU A 546 -23.87 -12.93 22.98
C LEU A 546 -23.79 -12.00 21.76
N GLY A 547 -24.93 -11.66 21.14
CA GLY A 547 -25.01 -10.60 20.12
C GLY A 547 -24.37 -10.93 18.77
N PHE A 548 -24.09 -12.21 18.50
CA PHE A 548 -23.56 -12.68 17.22
C PHE A 548 -24.58 -12.62 16.06
N GLY A 549 -25.84 -12.33 16.36
CA GLY A 549 -26.90 -12.15 15.36
C GLY A 549 -27.07 -10.71 14.86
N ASN A 550 -28.26 -10.44 14.32
CA ASN A 550 -28.70 -9.08 13.99
C ASN A 550 -28.84 -8.24 15.27
N PHE A 551 -28.64 -6.93 15.17
CA PHE A 551 -28.93 -6.05 16.31
C PHE A 551 -30.44 -5.85 16.43
N THR A 552 -31.03 -6.39 17.48
CA THR A 552 -32.44 -6.17 17.79
C THR A 552 -32.58 -4.98 18.73
N TYR A 553 -33.17 -3.89 18.23
CA TYR A 553 -33.63 -2.79 19.08
C TYR A 553 -34.85 -3.24 19.87
N ARG A 554 -34.80 -3.06 21.20
CA ARG A 554 -35.82 -3.52 22.14
C ARG A 554 -36.41 -2.36 22.93
N ASP A 555 -37.59 -2.56 23.48
CA ASP A 555 -38.23 -1.61 24.40
C ASP A 555 -37.48 -1.48 25.75
N GLU A 556 -37.96 -0.57 26.60
CA GLU A 556 -37.32 -0.26 27.90
C GLU A 556 -37.24 -1.47 28.86
N GLU A 557 -38.09 -2.47 28.63
CA GLU A 557 -38.14 -3.70 29.43
C GLU A 557 -37.38 -4.88 28.77
N GLY A 558 -36.84 -4.69 27.56
CA GLY A 558 -36.13 -5.71 26.79
C GLY A 558 -37.02 -6.81 26.17
N ARG A 559 -38.35 -6.68 26.24
CA ARG A 559 -39.31 -7.74 25.89
C ARG A 559 -39.77 -7.64 24.44
N LYS A 560 -40.10 -6.44 23.96
CA LYS A 560 -40.63 -6.23 22.61
C LYS A 560 -39.53 -5.82 21.63
N GLU A 561 -39.48 -6.52 20.50
CA GLU A 561 -38.67 -6.14 19.34
C GLU A 561 -39.29 -4.92 18.64
N ILE A 562 -38.48 -3.89 18.38
CA ILE A 562 -38.88 -2.65 17.71
C ILE A 562 -38.36 -2.64 16.26
N ALA A 563 -37.09 -2.98 16.07
CA ALA A 563 -36.43 -3.01 14.77
C ALA A 563 -35.22 -3.95 14.81
N VAL A 564 -34.77 -4.41 13.65
CA VAL A 564 -33.64 -5.32 13.52
C VAL A 564 -32.67 -4.78 12.48
N ALA A 565 -31.41 -4.59 12.85
CA ALA A 565 -30.34 -4.19 11.95
C ALA A 565 -29.40 -5.37 11.65
N ARG A 566 -29.21 -5.67 10.37
CA ARG A 566 -28.31 -6.73 9.89
C ARG A 566 -26.92 -6.16 9.58
N SER A 567 -26.87 -4.94 9.06
CA SER A 567 -25.63 -4.25 8.67
C SER A 567 -25.40 -2.95 9.44
N LEU A 568 -24.17 -2.42 9.43
CA LEU A 568 -23.84 -1.11 10.01
C LEU A 568 -24.70 0.02 9.41
N LYS A 569 -25.02 -0.09 8.11
CA LYS A 569 -25.88 0.86 7.39
C LYS A 569 -27.33 0.83 7.90
N GLU A 570 -27.89 -0.35 8.09
CA GLU A 570 -29.22 -0.51 8.69
C GLU A 570 -29.22 -0.05 10.15
N PHE A 571 -28.16 -0.36 10.90
CA PHE A 571 -27.98 0.07 12.29
C PHE A 571 -28.04 1.60 12.39
N GLN A 572 -27.26 2.31 11.57
CA GLN A 572 -27.27 3.77 11.49
C GLN A 572 -28.64 4.32 11.08
N THR A 573 -29.31 3.68 10.13
CA THR A 573 -30.64 4.10 9.65
C THR A 573 -31.70 3.97 10.74
N HIS A 574 -31.74 2.85 11.45
CA HIS A 574 -32.67 2.64 12.55
C HIS A 574 -32.37 3.53 13.77
N LEU A 575 -31.09 3.78 14.06
CA LEU A 575 -30.67 4.65 15.16
C LEU A 575 -31.24 6.07 15.03
N LYS A 576 -31.49 6.55 13.81
CA LYS A 576 -32.12 7.86 13.55
C LYS A 576 -33.57 7.96 14.02
N HIS A 577 -34.29 6.83 14.10
CA HIS A 577 -35.75 6.83 14.30
C HIS A 577 -36.22 6.01 15.51
N ILE A 578 -35.34 5.22 16.15
CA ILE A 578 -35.72 4.38 17.28
C ILE A 578 -36.14 5.22 18.50
N PRO A 579 -37.11 4.79 19.34
CA PRO A 579 -37.52 5.56 20.52
C PRO A 579 -36.37 5.80 21.52
N GLU A 580 -36.35 6.99 22.16
CA GLU A 580 -35.31 7.37 23.14
C GLU A 580 -35.14 6.35 24.26
N LYS A 581 -36.25 5.81 24.78
CA LYS A 581 -36.27 4.77 25.81
C LYS A 581 -35.47 3.52 25.39
N SER A 582 -35.50 3.16 24.11
CA SER A 582 -34.71 2.05 23.56
C SER A 582 -33.22 2.39 23.55
N ILE A 583 -32.85 3.61 23.16
CA ILE A 583 -31.45 4.08 23.16
C ILE A 583 -30.88 4.01 24.58
N LEU A 584 -31.58 4.55 25.58
CA LEU A 584 -31.16 4.49 26.98
C LEU A 584 -30.98 3.06 27.47
N TYR A 585 -31.92 2.16 27.13
CA TYR A 585 -31.84 0.74 27.47
C TYR A 585 -30.56 0.11 26.91
N HIS A 586 -30.29 0.28 25.60
CA HIS A 586 -29.14 -0.32 24.94
C HIS A 586 -27.80 0.34 25.33
N THR A 587 -27.78 1.64 25.59
CA THR A 587 -26.57 2.35 26.06
C THR A 587 -26.18 1.94 27.46
N ARG A 588 -27.13 1.90 28.42
CA ARG A 588 -26.85 1.48 29.81
C ARG A 588 -26.26 0.07 29.89
N LYS A 589 -26.67 -0.80 28.97
CA LYS A 589 -26.22 -2.19 28.88
C LYS A 589 -25.06 -2.42 27.91
N ASN A 590 -24.47 -1.35 27.36
CA ASN A 590 -23.37 -1.40 26.40
C ASN A 590 -23.63 -2.22 25.12
N HIS A 591 -24.90 -2.52 24.80
CA HIS A 591 -25.29 -3.38 23.68
C HIS A 591 -24.76 -2.87 22.33
N PHE A 592 -24.74 -1.55 22.12
CA PHE A 592 -24.22 -0.94 20.90
C PHE A 592 -22.73 -1.24 20.69
N SER A 593 -21.92 -1.00 21.73
CA SER A 593 -20.47 -1.30 21.67
C SER A 593 -20.21 -2.79 21.49
N HIS A 594 -21.04 -3.67 22.08
CA HIS A 594 -20.90 -5.12 21.99
C HIS A 594 -21.13 -5.61 20.56
N TRP A 595 -22.22 -5.15 19.94
CA TRP A 595 -22.58 -5.55 18.59
C TRP A 595 -21.60 -5.04 17.53
N LEU A 596 -21.11 -3.81 17.68
CA LEU A 596 -20.08 -3.23 16.81
C LEU A 596 -18.74 -3.96 16.94
N MET A 597 -18.35 -4.29 18.17
CA MET A 597 -17.13 -5.06 18.44
C MET A 597 -17.18 -6.44 17.78
N ALA A 598 -18.32 -7.16 17.87
CA ALA A 598 -18.48 -8.47 17.25
C ALA A 598 -18.30 -8.46 15.72
N ARG A 599 -18.49 -7.31 15.06
CA ARG A 599 -18.33 -7.11 13.61
C ARG A 599 -16.98 -6.51 13.21
N GLY A 600 -16.08 -6.26 14.17
CA GLY A 600 -14.78 -5.64 13.92
C GLY A 600 -14.84 -4.13 13.70
N GLU A 601 -15.88 -3.44 14.17
CA GLU A 601 -15.93 -1.97 14.14
C GLU A 601 -15.28 -1.40 15.41
N ILE A 602 -13.99 -1.74 15.64
CA ILE A 602 -13.29 -1.51 16.91
C ILE A 602 -13.24 -0.04 17.27
N HIS A 603 -12.87 0.83 16.33
CA HIS A 603 -12.75 2.26 16.60
C HIS A 603 -14.08 2.92 16.98
N ILE A 604 -15.17 2.53 16.30
CA ILE A 604 -16.54 2.98 16.60
C ILE A 604 -16.96 2.44 17.97
N ALA A 605 -16.72 1.15 18.24
CA ALA A 605 -17.07 0.51 19.50
C ALA A 605 -16.35 1.15 20.70
N LYS A 606 -15.06 1.47 20.58
CA LYS A 606 -14.29 2.18 21.61
C LYS A 606 -14.87 3.55 21.92
N LYS A 607 -15.09 4.39 20.89
CA LYS A 607 -15.67 5.74 21.08
C LYS A 607 -17.07 5.68 21.70
N ILE A 608 -17.93 4.74 21.27
CA ILE A 608 -19.29 4.57 21.81
C ILE A 608 -19.28 4.02 23.25
N LYS A 609 -18.36 3.12 23.62
CA LYS A 609 -18.28 2.55 24.98
C LYS A 609 -18.08 3.63 26.06
N HIS A 610 -17.40 4.72 25.74
CA HIS A 610 -17.15 5.82 26.69
C HIS A 610 -18.37 6.74 26.87
N LEU A 611 -19.44 6.57 26.10
CA LEU A 611 -20.65 7.36 26.22
C LEU A 611 -21.53 6.84 27.37
N LYS A 612 -21.53 7.56 28.49
CA LYS A 612 -22.49 7.33 29.57
C LYS A 612 -23.73 8.18 29.34
N ALA A 613 -24.92 7.57 29.47
CA ALA A 613 -26.19 8.29 29.33
C ALA A 613 -26.31 9.48 30.30
N GLU A 614 -25.64 9.41 31.46
CA GLU A 614 -25.59 10.46 32.48
C GLU A 614 -24.83 11.73 32.06
N ASN A 615 -23.93 11.63 31.08
CA ASN A 615 -23.09 12.74 30.63
C ASN A 615 -23.78 13.64 29.59
N PHE A 616 -25.03 13.35 29.23
CA PHE A 616 -25.76 14.05 28.20
C PHE A 616 -27.02 14.70 28.77
N GLU A 617 -27.29 15.94 28.34
CA GLU A 617 -28.48 16.71 28.77
C GLU A 617 -29.80 16.07 28.28
N SER A 618 -29.77 15.35 27.16
CA SER A 618 -30.92 14.65 26.60
C SER A 618 -30.52 13.38 25.86
N THR A 619 -31.47 12.43 25.72
CA THR A 619 -31.24 11.21 24.94
C THR A 619 -31.08 11.51 23.45
N GLU A 620 -31.69 12.58 22.96
CA GLU A 620 -31.50 13.03 21.58
C GLU A 620 -30.07 13.54 21.35
N SER A 621 -29.47 14.25 22.31
CA SER A 621 -28.05 14.65 22.23
C SER A 621 -27.12 13.43 22.17
N LEU A 622 -27.40 12.38 22.97
CA LEU A 622 -26.69 11.10 22.90
C LEU A 622 -26.84 10.45 21.51
N ARG A 623 -28.05 10.42 20.94
CA ARG A 623 -28.31 9.88 19.60
C ARG A 623 -27.48 10.61 18.54
N GLN A 624 -27.51 11.94 18.54
CA GLN A 624 -26.78 12.76 17.58
C GLN A 624 -25.26 12.57 17.72
N ASN A 625 -24.75 12.47 18.95
CA ASN A 625 -23.34 12.22 19.20
C ASN A 625 -22.90 10.83 18.69
N MET A 626 -23.70 9.78 18.94
CA MET A 626 -23.44 8.44 18.40
C MET A 626 -23.43 8.43 16.86
N LEU A 627 -24.41 9.09 16.23
CA LEU A 627 -24.46 9.21 14.77
C LEU A 627 -23.24 9.98 14.23
N ALA A 628 -22.85 11.07 14.89
CA ALA A 628 -21.67 11.85 14.52
C ALA A 628 -20.37 11.05 14.66
N ILE A 629 -20.23 10.21 15.70
CA ILE A 629 -19.08 9.31 15.86
C ILE A 629 -19.02 8.31 14.70
N ILE A 630 -20.14 7.66 14.39
CA ILE A 630 -20.22 6.67 13.29
C ILE A 630 -19.87 7.34 11.95
N GLU A 631 -20.48 8.49 11.65
CA GLU A 631 -20.24 9.23 10.41
C GLU A 631 -18.80 9.74 10.31
N THR A 632 -18.23 10.24 11.41
CA THR A 632 -16.85 10.70 11.47
C THR A 632 -15.88 9.55 11.19
N CYS A 633 -16.05 8.40 11.85
CA CYS A 633 -15.20 7.23 11.61
C CYS A 633 -15.34 6.69 10.18
N ILE A 634 -16.55 6.65 9.61
CA ILE A 634 -16.77 6.25 8.22
C ILE A 634 -16.10 7.25 7.26
N ARG A 635 -16.19 8.56 7.53
CA ARG A 635 -15.56 9.60 6.71
C ARG A 635 -14.03 9.51 6.79
N GLU A 636 -13.46 9.46 7.99
CA GLU A 636 -12.02 9.32 8.23
C GLU A 636 -11.45 8.07 7.56
N SER A 637 -12.18 6.95 7.58
CA SER A 637 -11.73 5.72 6.93
C SER A 637 -11.79 5.76 5.40
N LYS A 638 -12.54 6.70 4.80
CA LYS A 638 -12.71 6.83 3.35
C LYS A 638 -11.92 7.99 2.73
N GLN A 639 -11.49 8.98 3.52
CA GLN A 639 -10.86 10.21 3.04
C GLN A 639 -9.48 9.97 2.43
N GLY A 640 -9.12 10.68 1.37
CA GLY A 640 -7.79 10.62 0.75
C GLY A 640 -7.50 9.30 0.04
N LYS A 641 -8.55 8.54 -0.34
CA LYS A 641 -8.42 7.21 -0.97
C LYS A 641 -8.93 7.20 -2.41
N VAL A 642 -8.40 6.23 -3.16
CA VAL A 642 -8.97 5.81 -4.44
C VAL A 642 -10.11 4.84 -4.14
N ILE A 643 -11.33 5.23 -4.46
CA ILE A 643 -12.54 4.47 -4.19
C ILE A 643 -13.18 3.97 -5.48
N LYS A 644 -13.88 2.84 -5.39
CA LYS A 644 -14.65 2.32 -6.52
C LYS A 644 -15.79 3.27 -6.87
N PHE A 645 -16.20 3.27 -8.13
CA PHE A 645 -17.31 4.08 -8.62
C PHE A 645 -18.61 3.86 -7.83
N GLU A 646 -19.08 4.94 -7.20
CA GLU A 646 -20.41 5.11 -6.62
C GLU A 646 -20.90 6.53 -6.97
N GLU A 647 -22.20 6.70 -7.25
CA GLU A 647 -22.73 8.01 -7.70
C GLU A 647 -22.48 9.12 -6.66
N SER A 648 -22.69 8.81 -5.38
CA SER A 648 -22.43 9.74 -4.27
C SER A 648 -20.96 10.12 -4.09
N ALA A 649 -20.03 9.32 -4.61
CA ALA A 649 -18.60 9.54 -4.47
C ALA A 649 -18.04 10.57 -5.46
N ILE A 650 -18.72 10.79 -6.61
CA ILE A 650 -18.23 11.64 -7.71
C ILE A 650 -18.16 13.11 -7.30
N LEU A 651 -19.09 13.55 -6.44
CA LEU A 651 -19.15 14.93 -5.96
C LEU A 651 -18.18 15.22 -4.80
N ASN A 652 -17.52 14.20 -4.25
CA ASN A 652 -16.64 14.36 -3.11
C ASN A 652 -15.21 14.70 -3.56
N GLU A 653 -14.74 15.91 -3.22
CA GLU A 653 -13.39 16.42 -3.50
C GLU A 653 -12.29 15.71 -2.70
N THR A 654 -12.64 15.00 -1.62
CA THR A 654 -11.64 14.37 -0.75
C THR A 654 -11.09 13.05 -1.28
N ASN A 655 -11.67 12.51 -2.36
CA ASN A 655 -11.39 11.17 -2.87
C ASN A 655 -11.19 11.17 -4.38
N ILE A 656 -10.51 10.13 -4.87
CA ILE A 656 -10.40 9.86 -6.32
C ILE A 656 -11.31 8.70 -6.66
N VAL A 657 -12.10 8.83 -7.73
CA VAL A 657 -13.05 7.81 -8.15
C VAL A 657 -12.47 6.96 -9.29
N SER A 658 -12.40 5.65 -9.10
CA SER A 658 -11.98 4.70 -10.14
C SER A 658 -13.18 4.27 -11.00
N LEU A 659 -13.18 4.70 -12.27
CA LEU A 659 -14.21 4.40 -13.26
C LEU A 659 -14.02 3.04 -13.95
N ALA A 660 -12.78 2.57 -14.03
CA ALA A 660 -12.40 1.23 -14.49
C ALA A 660 -11.31 0.66 -13.56
N GLN A 661 -11.09 -0.66 -13.64
CA GLN A 661 -10.05 -1.36 -12.86
C GLN A 661 -8.68 -1.22 -13.53
N GLY A 662 -7.63 -1.71 -12.86
CA GLY A 662 -6.25 -1.69 -13.34
C GLY A 662 -5.37 -0.65 -12.64
N SER A 663 -4.16 -0.46 -13.16
CA SER A 663 -3.21 0.51 -12.63
C SER A 663 -3.66 1.95 -12.92
N LEU A 664 -3.25 2.90 -12.08
CA LEU A 664 -3.57 4.32 -12.22
C LEU A 664 -2.59 5.07 -13.16
N GLY A 665 -1.51 4.42 -13.57
CA GLY A 665 -0.37 5.08 -14.26
C GLY A 665 0.43 6.01 -13.34
N GLY A 666 1.46 6.66 -13.86
CA GLY A 666 2.33 7.59 -13.15
C GLY A 666 1.54 8.77 -12.57
N LYS A 667 0.97 9.61 -13.45
CA LYS A 667 0.24 10.82 -13.03
C LYS A 667 -0.88 10.51 -12.05
N GLY A 668 -1.58 9.39 -12.27
CA GLY A 668 -2.67 8.95 -11.41
C GLY A 668 -2.18 8.57 -10.01
N ARG A 669 -1.01 7.95 -9.86
CA ARG A 669 -0.36 7.71 -8.56
C ARG A 669 0.06 9.03 -7.89
N GLY A 670 0.63 9.96 -8.65
CA GLY A 670 0.97 11.31 -8.15
C GLY A 670 -0.26 12.07 -7.62
N LEU A 671 -1.36 12.06 -8.36
CA LEU A 671 -2.65 12.64 -7.92
C LEU A 671 -3.23 11.95 -6.70
N ALA A 672 -3.15 10.62 -6.62
CA ALA A 672 -3.56 9.88 -5.43
C ALA A 672 -2.75 10.28 -4.20
N LEU A 673 -1.43 10.49 -4.35
CA LEU A 673 -0.57 11.00 -3.30
C LEU A 673 -0.93 12.44 -2.89
N ILE A 674 -1.20 13.34 -3.86
CA ILE A 674 -1.69 14.71 -3.57
C ILE A 674 -2.98 14.65 -2.74
N CYS A 675 -3.96 13.88 -3.21
CA CYS A 675 -5.26 13.76 -2.55
C CYS A 675 -5.11 13.20 -1.13
N MET A 676 -4.24 12.21 -0.95
CA MET A 676 -3.89 11.68 0.37
C MET A 676 -3.24 12.75 1.27
N LEU A 677 -2.23 13.48 0.78
CA LEU A 677 -1.51 14.49 1.56
C LEU A 677 -2.44 15.62 2.02
N ILE A 678 -3.22 16.21 1.11
CA ILE A 678 -4.14 17.33 1.41
C ILE A 678 -5.17 16.93 2.47
N ASN A 679 -5.67 15.69 2.42
CA ASN A 679 -6.73 15.24 3.32
C ASN A 679 -6.23 14.64 4.65
N ASN A 680 -4.96 14.24 4.71
CA ASN A 680 -4.38 13.63 5.91
C ASN A 680 -3.43 14.55 6.67
N PHE A 681 -3.00 15.66 6.07
CA PHE A 681 -2.14 16.64 6.68
C PHE A 681 -2.94 17.91 7.03
N SER A 682 -2.77 18.44 8.24
CA SER A 682 -3.44 19.65 8.71
C SER A 682 -2.85 20.92 8.06
N PHE A 683 -3.00 21.09 6.74
CA PHE A 683 -2.55 22.30 6.05
C PHE A 683 -3.19 23.57 6.64
N ASP A 684 -4.43 23.47 7.13
CA ASP A 684 -5.14 24.60 7.76
C ASP A 684 -4.46 25.11 9.04
N GLU A 685 -3.69 24.27 9.74
CA GLU A 685 -2.93 24.68 10.94
C GLU A 685 -1.66 25.47 10.56
N ILE A 686 -1.08 25.20 9.39
CA ILE A 686 0.19 25.82 8.93
C ILE A 686 -0.08 27.02 8.00
N LEU A 687 -1.12 26.94 7.18
CA LEU A 687 -1.50 27.91 6.16
C LEU A 687 -2.98 28.35 6.37
N PRO A 688 -3.28 29.06 7.47
CA PRO A 688 -4.66 29.38 7.83
C PRO A 688 -5.37 30.31 6.84
N ASP A 689 -4.61 31.12 6.09
CA ASP A 689 -5.14 32.20 5.23
C ASP A 689 -5.36 31.80 3.75
N ILE A 690 -5.20 30.50 3.41
CA ILE A 690 -5.40 29.99 2.04
C ILE A 690 -5.85 28.53 2.07
N ASN A 691 -6.81 28.19 1.22
CA ASN A 691 -7.28 26.81 1.09
C ASN A 691 -6.36 26.01 0.17
N ILE A 692 -5.87 24.86 0.62
CA ILE A 692 -5.14 23.91 -0.23
C ILE A 692 -6.12 22.85 -0.73
N ARG A 693 -6.24 22.70 -2.05
CA ARG A 693 -7.23 21.81 -2.68
C ARG A 693 -6.61 20.98 -3.81
N ALA A 694 -7.26 19.87 -4.12
CA ALA A 694 -7.07 19.14 -5.38
C ALA A 694 -8.36 19.23 -6.20
N PRO A 695 -8.27 19.34 -7.53
CA PRO A 695 -9.46 19.29 -8.38
C PRO A 695 -10.13 17.91 -8.33
N ARG A 696 -11.45 17.86 -8.54
CA ARG A 696 -12.19 16.61 -8.61
C ARG A 696 -11.62 15.74 -9.73
N THR A 697 -11.25 14.52 -9.37
CA THR A 697 -10.50 13.63 -10.23
C THR A 697 -11.15 12.24 -10.26
N SER A 698 -11.33 11.71 -11.46
CA SER A 698 -11.73 10.33 -11.72
C SER A 698 -10.72 9.67 -12.64
N ILE A 699 -10.44 8.39 -12.42
CA ILE A 699 -9.40 7.65 -13.17
C ILE A 699 -10.02 6.43 -13.85
N ILE A 700 -9.65 6.23 -15.10
CA ILE A 700 -9.90 5.02 -15.88
C ILE A 700 -8.60 4.22 -15.84
N GLY A 701 -8.60 3.10 -15.12
CA GLY A 701 -7.40 2.27 -14.98
C GLY A 701 -7.00 1.56 -16.27
N THR A 702 -5.75 1.09 -16.32
CA THR A 702 -5.12 0.50 -17.52
C THR A 702 -5.84 -0.72 -18.09
N GLU A 703 -6.68 -1.41 -17.32
CA GLU A 703 -7.38 -2.60 -17.79
C GLU A 703 -8.38 -2.27 -18.92
N GLU A 704 -8.99 -1.08 -18.89
CA GLU A 704 -9.85 -0.64 -19.99
C GLU A 704 -9.05 -0.47 -21.29
N PHE A 705 -7.83 0.06 -21.23
CA PHE A 705 -6.97 0.18 -22.41
C PHE A 705 -6.68 -1.18 -23.03
N GLU A 706 -6.28 -2.16 -22.22
CA GLU A 706 -6.00 -3.52 -22.69
C GLU A 706 -7.23 -4.17 -23.34
N GLN A 707 -8.38 -4.09 -22.65
CA GLN A 707 -9.64 -4.63 -23.17
C GLN A 707 -10.10 -3.90 -24.44
N PHE A 708 -9.87 -2.59 -24.52
CA PHE A 708 -10.18 -1.78 -25.70
C PHE A 708 -9.33 -2.21 -26.91
N MET A 709 -8.02 -2.38 -26.72
CA MET A 709 -7.11 -2.82 -27.79
C MET A 709 -7.49 -4.19 -28.33
N GLN A 710 -7.82 -5.14 -27.44
CA GLN A 710 -8.25 -6.49 -27.80
C GLN A 710 -9.61 -6.50 -28.50
N ARG A 711 -10.63 -5.86 -27.92
CA ARG A 711 -12.01 -5.85 -28.47
C ARG A 711 -12.07 -5.32 -29.90
N ASN A 712 -11.23 -4.34 -30.20
CA ASN A 712 -11.24 -3.64 -31.50
C ASN A 712 -10.20 -4.20 -32.49
N ASN A 713 -9.46 -5.25 -32.12
CA ASN A 713 -8.37 -5.87 -32.90
C ASN A 713 -7.37 -4.82 -33.42
N LEU A 714 -6.92 -3.93 -32.54
CA LEU A 714 -6.11 -2.76 -32.93
C LEU A 714 -4.63 -3.08 -33.12
N TYR A 715 -4.07 -4.03 -32.36
CA TYR A 715 -2.64 -4.38 -32.46
C TYR A 715 -2.21 -4.75 -33.89
N GLU A 716 -2.97 -5.61 -34.58
CA GLU A 716 -2.67 -6.03 -35.96
C GLU A 716 -2.79 -4.87 -36.97
N LYS A 717 -3.78 -4.00 -36.78
CA LYS A 717 -4.06 -2.88 -37.68
C LYS A 717 -3.00 -1.79 -37.59
N ILE A 718 -2.48 -1.52 -36.39
CA ILE A 718 -1.52 -0.44 -36.16
C ILE A 718 -0.12 -0.81 -36.65
N VAL A 719 0.30 -2.08 -36.52
CA VAL A 719 1.64 -2.54 -36.95
C VAL A 719 1.91 -2.24 -38.43
N GLN A 720 0.87 -2.23 -39.26
CA GLN A 720 0.98 -2.00 -40.70
C GLN A 720 0.75 -0.54 -41.11
N GLU A 721 0.29 0.33 -40.21
CA GLU A 721 -0.08 1.71 -40.53
C GLU A 721 1.04 2.68 -40.11
N THR A 722 1.44 3.54 -41.03
CA THR A 722 2.51 4.53 -40.82
C THR A 722 1.98 5.95 -40.66
N ASP A 723 0.73 6.19 -41.06
CA ASP A 723 0.05 7.48 -40.90
C ASP A 723 -0.71 7.55 -39.57
N PHE A 724 -0.19 8.38 -38.67
CA PHE A 724 -0.79 8.59 -37.34
C PHE A 724 -2.23 9.11 -37.40
N LYS A 725 -2.62 9.88 -38.42
CA LYS A 725 -4.02 10.36 -38.54
C LYS A 725 -5.00 9.21 -38.76
N LYS A 726 -4.59 8.19 -39.52
CA LYS A 726 -5.41 6.98 -39.69
C LYS A 726 -5.45 6.15 -38.43
N VAL A 727 -4.34 6.06 -37.69
CA VAL A 727 -4.34 5.44 -36.36
C VAL A 727 -5.36 6.14 -35.45
N GLN A 728 -5.35 7.47 -35.38
CA GLN A 728 -6.35 8.22 -34.60
C GLN A 728 -7.80 7.90 -35.04
N GLN A 729 -8.07 7.80 -36.34
CA GLN A 729 -9.39 7.42 -36.85
C GLN A 729 -9.81 6.02 -36.40
N LEU A 730 -8.92 5.02 -36.50
CA LEU A 730 -9.17 3.65 -36.04
C LEU A 730 -9.52 3.60 -34.54
N PHE A 731 -8.84 4.40 -33.71
CA PHE A 731 -9.15 4.50 -32.29
C PHE A 731 -10.51 5.16 -32.03
N VAL A 732 -10.84 6.24 -32.75
CA VAL A 732 -12.13 6.93 -32.59
C VAL A 732 -13.29 6.02 -33.01
N GLU A 733 -13.13 5.23 -34.06
CA GLU A 733 -14.11 4.23 -34.51
C GLU A 733 -14.28 3.05 -33.53
N GLY A 734 -13.26 2.75 -32.73
CA GLY A 734 -13.30 1.66 -31.74
C GLY A 734 -14.30 1.88 -30.60
N GLU A 735 -14.77 0.79 -29.99
CA GLU A 735 -15.78 0.83 -28.92
C GLU A 735 -15.16 0.61 -27.52
N LEU A 736 -15.46 1.53 -26.60
CA LEU A 736 -15.17 1.39 -25.16
C LEU A 736 -16.15 0.41 -24.50
N SER A 737 -15.85 -0.07 -23.30
CA SER A 737 -16.74 -0.98 -22.57
C SER A 737 -18.09 -0.34 -22.24
N LEU A 738 -19.17 -1.10 -22.38
CA LEU A 738 -20.53 -0.63 -22.05
C LEU A 738 -20.63 -0.18 -20.58
N THR A 739 -19.89 -0.83 -19.69
CA THR A 739 -19.81 -0.46 -18.27
C THR A 739 -19.19 0.92 -18.10
N LEU A 740 -18.06 1.19 -18.75
CA LEU A 740 -17.41 2.50 -18.70
C LEU A 740 -18.30 3.59 -19.30
N VAL A 741 -18.91 3.35 -20.46
CA VAL A 741 -19.81 4.33 -21.11
C VAL A 741 -20.99 4.70 -20.21
N LYS A 742 -21.59 3.72 -19.50
CA LYS A 742 -22.65 3.99 -18.51
C LYS A 742 -22.16 4.82 -17.32
N ARG A 743 -20.97 4.53 -16.81
CA ARG A 743 -20.34 5.30 -15.72
C ARG A 743 -20.01 6.72 -16.14
N LEU A 744 -19.45 6.92 -17.35
CA LEU A 744 -19.16 8.23 -17.92
C LEU A 744 -20.43 9.07 -18.11
N ARG A 745 -21.53 8.45 -18.58
CA ARG A 745 -22.83 9.14 -18.69
C ARG A 745 -23.29 9.66 -17.33
N THR A 746 -23.18 8.85 -16.28
CA THR A 746 -23.55 9.24 -14.91
C THR A 746 -22.61 10.33 -14.37
N TYR A 747 -21.31 10.20 -14.60
CA TYR A 747 -20.31 11.20 -14.25
C TYR A 747 -20.63 12.57 -14.87
N LEU A 748 -20.90 12.62 -16.18
CA LEU A 748 -21.21 13.85 -16.90
C LEU A 748 -22.56 14.46 -16.49
N GLN A 749 -23.52 13.67 -16.00
CA GLN A 749 -24.76 14.22 -15.44
C GLN A 749 -24.51 15.05 -14.17
N LEU A 750 -23.48 14.71 -13.41
CA LEU A 750 -23.11 15.39 -12.17
C LEU A 750 -22.09 16.52 -12.39
N ILE A 751 -21.22 16.39 -13.39
CA ILE A 751 -20.10 17.31 -13.66
C ILE A 751 -20.35 18.15 -14.91
N ASN A 752 -20.50 19.46 -14.72
CA ASN A 752 -20.79 20.43 -15.78
C ASN A 752 -19.66 21.46 -16.00
N LYS A 753 -18.56 21.37 -15.26
CA LYS A 753 -17.37 22.21 -15.47
C LYS A 753 -16.52 21.67 -16.63
N PRO A 754 -15.65 22.49 -17.24
CA PRO A 754 -14.70 22.01 -18.23
C PRO A 754 -13.83 20.88 -17.68
N LEU A 755 -13.46 19.94 -18.56
CA LEU A 755 -12.77 18.70 -18.21
C LEU A 755 -11.43 18.60 -18.91
N ALA A 756 -10.40 18.21 -18.17
CA ALA A 756 -9.13 17.74 -18.69
C ALA A 756 -9.16 16.21 -18.80
N VAL A 757 -8.91 15.69 -20.00
CA VAL A 757 -8.71 14.26 -20.28
C VAL A 757 -7.21 14.06 -20.48
N ARG A 758 -6.53 13.55 -19.45
CA ARG A 758 -5.06 13.47 -19.38
C ARG A 758 -4.59 12.02 -19.52
N SER A 759 -3.50 11.84 -20.25
CA SER A 759 -2.70 10.61 -20.28
C SER A 759 -2.03 10.33 -18.93
N SER A 760 -1.97 9.06 -18.54
CA SER A 760 -1.25 8.56 -17.37
C SER A 760 -0.64 7.20 -17.71
N SER A 761 0.52 7.19 -18.35
CA SER A 761 1.20 5.93 -18.73
C SER A 761 1.82 5.25 -17.50
N LEU A 762 2.17 3.96 -17.57
CA LEU A 762 2.72 3.24 -16.42
C LEU A 762 4.04 3.83 -15.94
N PHE A 763 4.90 4.20 -16.88
CA PHE A 763 6.27 4.64 -16.66
C PHE A 763 6.45 6.15 -16.71
N GLU A 764 5.38 6.92 -16.92
CA GLU A 764 5.43 8.38 -17.04
C GLU A 764 6.17 9.07 -15.89
N ASP A 765 6.03 8.56 -14.66
CA ASP A 765 6.73 9.04 -13.45
C ASP A 765 7.75 8.02 -12.91
N SER A 766 8.31 7.17 -13.77
CA SER A 766 9.39 6.25 -13.40
C SER A 766 10.69 7.02 -13.13
N LEU A 767 11.33 6.76 -11.99
CA LEU A 767 12.58 7.40 -11.57
C LEU A 767 13.76 7.12 -12.50
N MET A 768 13.72 6.02 -13.25
CA MET A 768 14.82 5.62 -14.15
C MET A 768 14.63 6.15 -15.58
N GLN A 769 13.38 6.42 -16.01
CA GLN A 769 13.03 6.74 -17.41
C GLN A 769 11.71 7.54 -17.50
N PRO A 770 11.72 8.87 -17.33
CA PRO A 770 10.49 9.66 -17.33
C PRO A 770 9.97 9.89 -18.76
N PHE A 771 8.71 9.54 -19.04
CA PHE A 771 8.02 9.79 -20.33
C PHE A 771 7.31 11.15 -20.39
N ALA A 772 7.79 12.12 -19.61
CA ALA A 772 7.06 13.36 -19.33
C ALA A 772 6.84 14.21 -20.60
N GLY A 773 5.58 14.56 -20.86
CA GLY A 773 5.20 15.48 -21.94
C GLY A 773 5.15 14.85 -23.34
N ILE A 774 5.18 13.51 -23.44
CA ILE A 774 5.15 12.78 -24.72
C ILE A 774 3.71 12.53 -25.21
N PHE A 775 2.77 12.34 -24.28
CA PHE A 775 1.39 11.91 -24.58
C PHE A 775 0.38 13.06 -24.49
N ASP A 776 -0.66 12.96 -25.32
CA ASP A 776 -1.63 14.04 -25.50
C ASP A 776 -2.50 14.29 -24.25
N THR A 777 -2.90 15.54 -24.06
CA THR A 777 -3.94 15.97 -23.11
C THR A 777 -4.99 16.84 -23.79
N PHE A 778 -6.27 16.53 -23.59
CA PHE A 778 -7.38 17.27 -24.19
C PHE A 778 -8.17 18.05 -23.16
N LEU A 779 -8.46 19.32 -23.45
CA LEU A 779 -9.29 20.21 -22.63
C LEU A 779 -10.65 20.41 -23.29
N LEU A 780 -11.71 19.92 -22.64
CA LEU A 780 -13.08 19.94 -23.14
C LEU A 780 -13.90 21.02 -22.41
N PRO A 781 -14.64 21.89 -23.13
CA PRO A 781 -15.56 22.86 -22.50
C PRO A 781 -16.66 22.22 -21.66
N ASN A 782 -17.09 20.99 -22.02
CA ASN A 782 -18.10 20.19 -21.31
C ASN A 782 -19.45 20.92 -21.05
N ASN A 783 -19.84 21.82 -21.96
CA ASN A 783 -20.97 22.75 -21.75
C ASN A 783 -22.13 22.57 -22.75
N HIS A 784 -22.09 21.57 -23.61
CA HIS A 784 -23.18 21.29 -24.55
C HIS A 784 -24.45 20.82 -23.77
N PRO A 785 -25.66 21.34 -24.07
CA PRO A 785 -26.87 20.98 -23.33
C PRO A 785 -27.28 19.51 -23.48
N ASP A 786 -27.01 18.90 -24.64
CA ASP A 786 -27.18 17.45 -24.84
C ASP A 786 -26.02 16.65 -24.23
N ILE A 787 -26.35 15.81 -23.25
CA ILE A 787 -25.45 14.85 -22.60
C ILE A 787 -24.77 13.90 -23.59
N ASN A 788 -25.44 13.52 -24.68
CA ASN A 788 -24.90 12.57 -25.65
C ASN A 788 -23.74 13.18 -26.44
N VAL A 789 -23.79 14.48 -26.74
CA VAL A 789 -22.69 15.22 -27.39
C VAL A 789 -21.48 15.29 -26.45
N ARG A 790 -21.70 15.65 -25.18
CA ARG A 790 -20.62 15.68 -24.17
C ARG A 790 -20.01 14.30 -23.94
N LEU A 791 -20.86 13.27 -23.89
CA LEU A 791 -20.42 11.88 -23.77
C LEU A 791 -19.55 11.49 -24.96
N LYS A 792 -19.99 11.79 -26.19
CA LYS A 792 -19.22 11.51 -27.41
C LYS A 792 -17.86 12.22 -27.38
N GLN A 793 -17.83 13.52 -27.10
CA GLN A 793 -16.59 14.29 -26.97
C GLN A 793 -15.64 13.68 -25.93
N THR A 794 -16.17 13.30 -24.76
CA THR A 794 -15.36 12.68 -23.70
C THR A 794 -14.83 11.32 -24.11
N THR A 795 -15.65 10.47 -24.75
CA THR A 795 -15.20 9.16 -25.22
C THR A 795 -14.18 9.28 -26.35
N ASP A 796 -14.36 10.23 -27.27
CA ASP A 796 -13.43 10.47 -28.38
C ASP A 796 -12.08 10.96 -27.84
N ALA A 797 -12.08 11.87 -26.86
CA ALA A 797 -10.85 12.29 -26.17
C ALA A 797 -10.13 11.12 -25.48
N ILE A 798 -10.84 10.24 -24.77
CA ILE A 798 -10.25 9.05 -24.12
C ILE A 798 -9.56 8.14 -25.15
N LYS A 799 -10.24 7.89 -26.28
CA LYS A 799 -9.70 7.06 -27.37
C LYS A 799 -8.47 7.70 -28.02
N LEU A 800 -8.45 9.02 -28.18
CA LEU A 800 -7.29 9.74 -28.71
C LEU A 800 -6.11 9.74 -27.74
N VAL A 801 -6.37 9.83 -26.43
CA VAL A 801 -5.32 9.61 -25.41
C VAL A 801 -4.72 8.21 -25.54
N PHE A 802 -5.53 7.17 -25.76
CA PHE A 802 -5.01 5.82 -26.04
C PHE A 802 -4.19 5.77 -27.34
N ALA A 803 -4.62 6.46 -28.38
CA ALA A 803 -3.90 6.53 -29.65
C ALA A 803 -2.52 7.20 -29.51
N SER A 804 -2.34 8.14 -28.56
CA SER A 804 -1.11 8.93 -28.40
C SER A 804 0.16 8.09 -28.13
N ILE A 805 0.03 6.86 -27.63
CA ILE A 805 1.14 5.89 -27.48
C ILE A 805 1.79 5.59 -28.84
N PHE A 806 1.01 5.65 -29.91
CA PHE A 806 1.44 5.34 -31.27
C PHE A 806 1.82 6.60 -32.06
N SER A 807 1.95 7.76 -31.39
CA SER A 807 2.39 8.99 -32.05
C SER A 807 3.85 8.89 -32.51
N PRO A 808 4.24 9.59 -33.59
CA PRO A 808 5.63 9.57 -34.06
C PRO A 808 6.64 9.99 -32.98
N THR A 809 6.27 10.95 -32.13
CA THR A 809 7.08 11.42 -31.00
C THR A 809 7.30 10.30 -29.97
N ALA A 810 6.22 9.64 -29.55
CA ALA A 810 6.30 8.51 -28.60
C ALA A 810 7.11 7.34 -29.17
N GLN A 811 6.88 6.97 -30.43
CA GLN A 811 7.60 5.90 -31.11
C GLN A 811 9.10 6.18 -31.27
N THR A 812 9.47 7.44 -31.57
CA THR A 812 10.88 7.84 -31.64
C THR A 812 11.55 7.75 -30.28
N TYR A 813 10.84 8.16 -29.23
CA TYR A 813 11.34 8.05 -27.86
C TYR A 813 11.52 6.59 -27.43
N PHE A 814 10.51 5.74 -27.65
CA PHE A 814 10.59 4.30 -27.35
C PHE A 814 11.81 3.64 -28.00
N LYS A 815 12.10 3.97 -29.27
CA LYS A 815 13.30 3.50 -29.96
C LYS A 815 14.59 3.99 -29.30
N ALA A 816 14.65 5.26 -28.90
CA ALA A 816 15.84 5.86 -28.28
C ALA A 816 16.20 5.21 -26.94
N VAL A 817 15.21 4.80 -26.15
CA VAL A 817 15.42 4.12 -24.85
C VAL A 817 15.40 2.59 -24.95
N ASN A 818 15.43 2.03 -26.16
CA ASN A 818 15.33 0.59 -26.44
C ASN A 818 14.13 -0.08 -25.75
N TYR A 819 12.99 0.60 -25.77
CA TYR A 819 11.74 0.20 -25.13
C TYR A 819 10.69 -0.14 -26.20
N LYS A 820 9.81 -1.10 -25.91
CA LYS A 820 8.76 -1.49 -26.86
C LYS A 820 7.43 -0.84 -26.51
N ALA A 821 6.77 -0.27 -27.52
CA ALA A 821 5.44 0.33 -27.36
C ALA A 821 4.37 -0.66 -26.88
N GLU A 822 4.54 -1.97 -27.11
CA GLU A 822 3.60 -3.01 -26.66
C GLU A 822 3.57 -3.20 -25.13
N GLU A 823 4.65 -2.82 -24.45
CA GLU A 823 4.79 -2.93 -23.00
C GLU A 823 4.17 -1.74 -22.26
N GLU A 824 3.96 -0.62 -22.95
CA GLU A 824 3.34 0.57 -22.38
C GLU A 824 1.82 0.42 -22.30
N LYS A 825 1.27 0.82 -21.15
CA LYS A 825 -0.18 0.80 -20.90
C LYS A 825 -0.64 2.16 -20.42
N MET A 826 -1.82 2.57 -20.89
CA MET A 826 -2.34 3.90 -20.63
C MET A 826 -3.54 3.86 -19.69
N ALA A 827 -3.43 4.54 -18.54
CA ALA A 827 -4.58 4.98 -17.78
C ALA A 827 -4.99 6.38 -18.25
N VAL A 828 -6.26 6.75 -18.01
CA VAL A 828 -6.79 8.08 -18.37
C VAL A 828 -7.35 8.76 -17.14
N ILE A 829 -6.96 10.02 -16.94
CA ILE A 829 -7.43 10.85 -15.85
C ILE A 829 -8.47 11.82 -16.41
N LEU A 830 -9.64 11.86 -15.78
CA LEU A 830 -10.67 12.87 -15.98
C LEU A 830 -10.65 13.82 -14.79
N GLN A 831 -10.30 15.07 -15.03
CA GLN A 831 -10.10 16.06 -13.98
C GLN A 831 -10.85 17.35 -14.31
N GLU A 832 -11.54 17.94 -13.31
CA GLU A 832 -12.11 19.26 -13.49
C GLU A 832 -11.01 20.31 -13.70
N VAL A 833 -11.19 21.18 -14.70
CA VAL A 833 -10.26 22.28 -14.95
C VAL A 833 -10.46 23.36 -13.88
N VAL A 834 -9.36 23.77 -13.26
CA VAL A 834 -9.36 24.86 -12.28
C VAL A 834 -9.46 26.20 -12.99
N GLY A 835 -10.43 27.02 -12.58
CA GLY A 835 -10.64 28.35 -13.11
C GLY A 835 -12.05 28.87 -12.88
N ASN A 836 -12.31 30.05 -13.43
CA ASN A 836 -13.62 30.68 -13.41
C ASN A 836 -14.04 31.05 -14.83
N GLN A 837 -15.36 31.15 -15.05
CA GLN A 837 -15.90 31.61 -16.31
C GLN A 837 -15.97 33.15 -16.31
N TYR A 838 -15.36 33.75 -17.33
CA TYR A 838 -15.41 35.18 -17.64
C TYR A 838 -15.95 35.32 -19.07
N GLU A 839 -17.19 35.79 -19.20
CA GLU A 839 -17.90 35.84 -20.47
C GLU A 839 -17.94 34.45 -21.15
N GLU A 840 -17.31 34.31 -22.31
CA GLU A 840 -17.22 33.07 -23.09
C GLU A 840 -15.91 32.29 -22.85
N TYR A 841 -15.13 32.66 -21.83
CA TYR A 841 -13.79 32.11 -21.58
C TYR A 841 -13.69 31.51 -20.19
N PHE A 842 -12.97 30.39 -20.05
CA PHE A 842 -12.73 29.77 -18.75
C PHE A 842 -11.23 29.58 -18.49
N TYR A 843 -10.72 30.18 -17.41
CA TYR A 843 -9.30 30.12 -17.04
C TYR A 843 -9.07 30.51 -15.55
N PRO A 844 -7.95 30.09 -14.93
CA PRO A 844 -7.58 30.48 -13.57
C PRO A 844 -6.85 31.84 -13.53
N HIS A 845 -6.82 32.46 -12.36
CA HIS A 845 -6.08 33.72 -12.17
C HIS A 845 -4.58 33.53 -12.41
N ILE A 846 -4.01 32.48 -11.82
CA ILE A 846 -2.59 32.16 -11.90
C ILE A 846 -2.46 30.66 -12.17
N SER A 847 -1.51 30.29 -13.02
CA SER A 847 -1.01 28.93 -13.12
C SER A 847 0.51 28.94 -13.18
N GLY A 848 1.12 27.83 -12.79
CA GLY A 848 2.57 27.77 -12.71
C GLY A 848 3.13 26.40 -12.44
N VAL A 849 4.47 26.36 -12.49
CA VAL A 849 5.29 25.23 -12.12
C VAL A 849 6.23 25.68 -11.02
N ALA A 850 6.45 24.85 -10.01
CA ALA A 850 7.46 25.10 -8.98
C ALA A 850 8.32 23.85 -8.79
N GLN A 851 9.61 24.05 -8.57
CA GLN A 851 10.58 22.99 -8.37
C GLN A 851 11.23 23.19 -7.00
N SER A 852 11.36 22.11 -6.22
CA SER A 852 12.02 22.17 -4.91
C SER A 852 13.53 22.30 -5.00
N TYR A 853 14.10 22.12 -6.19
CA TYR A 853 15.53 22.30 -6.44
C TYR A 853 15.77 23.24 -7.61
N ASN A 854 16.57 24.26 -7.36
CA ASN A 854 17.02 25.21 -8.35
C ASN A 854 18.46 24.90 -8.78
N PHE A 855 18.63 24.34 -9.97
CA PHE A 855 19.96 24.10 -10.56
C PHE A 855 20.74 25.40 -10.85
N TYR A 856 20.04 26.54 -10.90
CA TYR A 856 20.60 27.85 -11.25
C TYR A 856 20.16 28.90 -10.21
N PRO A 857 20.66 28.82 -8.97
CA PRO A 857 20.42 29.86 -7.98
C PRO A 857 20.95 31.22 -8.47
N PHE A 858 20.24 32.29 -8.13
CA PHE A 858 20.63 33.66 -8.46
C PHE A 858 20.92 34.43 -7.18
N SER A 859 22.00 35.23 -7.17
CA SER A 859 22.43 35.98 -5.99
C SER A 859 22.69 35.03 -4.79
N TYR A 860 22.09 35.29 -3.63
CA TYR A 860 22.27 34.51 -2.41
C TYR A 860 21.28 33.33 -2.25
N MET A 861 20.47 33.02 -3.28
CA MET A 861 19.60 31.84 -3.25
C MET A 861 20.43 30.56 -3.14
N LYS A 862 19.91 29.54 -2.46
CA LYS A 862 20.51 28.20 -2.45
C LYS A 862 19.78 27.25 -3.41
N PRO A 863 20.46 26.21 -3.92
CA PRO A 863 19.81 25.22 -4.78
C PRO A 863 18.59 24.54 -4.15
N ASP A 864 18.66 24.20 -2.86
CA ASP A 864 17.61 23.53 -2.08
C ASP A 864 16.42 24.44 -1.71
N GLU A 865 16.49 25.74 -2.00
CA GLU A 865 15.39 26.69 -1.78
C GLU A 865 14.38 26.72 -2.95
N GLY A 866 14.68 26.01 -4.04
CA GLY A 866 13.79 25.86 -5.19
C GLY A 866 13.50 27.17 -5.94
N PHE A 867 12.58 27.09 -6.90
CA PHE A 867 12.06 28.25 -7.64
C PHE A 867 10.66 27.98 -8.20
N SER A 868 9.95 29.04 -8.57
CA SER A 868 8.67 28.93 -9.28
C SER A 868 8.62 29.84 -10.50
N VAL A 869 7.89 29.38 -11.51
CA VAL A 869 7.50 30.14 -12.70
C VAL A 869 5.97 30.24 -12.74
N ALA A 870 5.46 31.45 -12.90
CA ALA A 870 4.02 31.72 -12.89
C ALA A 870 3.58 32.58 -14.08
N ALA A 871 2.33 32.38 -14.52
CA ALA A 871 1.68 33.11 -15.59
C ALA A 871 0.17 33.27 -15.34
N ILE A 872 -0.47 34.17 -16.10
CA ILE A 872 -1.93 34.28 -16.18
C ILE A 872 -2.48 33.23 -17.13
N GLY A 873 -3.68 32.71 -16.83
CA GLY A 873 -4.40 31.77 -17.67
C GLY A 873 -4.03 30.31 -17.41
N LEU A 874 -4.33 29.43 -18.35
CA LEU A 874 -4.09 27.98 -18.22
C LEU A 874 -2.60 27.63 -18.19
N GLY A 875 -2.25 26.62 -17.39
CA GLY A 875 -0.88 26.16 -17.18
C GLY A 875 -0.14 25.70 -18.43
N LYS A 876 -0.88 25.36 -19.51
CA LYS A 876 -0.30 25.06 -20.83
C LYS A 876 0.68 26.15 -21.29
N TYR A 877 0.40 27.43 -20.98
CA TYR A 877 1.30 28.54 -21.32
C TYR A 877 2.71 28.39 -20.70
N VAL A 878 2.78 27.91 -19.47
CA VAL A 878 4.03 27.71 -18.73
C VAL A 878 4.76 26.46 -19.24
N VAL A 879 4.02 25.37 -19.45
CA VAL A 879 4.56 24.09 -19.96
C VAL A 879 5.13 24.25 -21.38
N ASP A 880 4.50 25.06 -22.24
CA ASP A 880 4.97 25.36 -23.59
C ASP A 880 6.18 26.34 -23.62
N GLY A 881 6.68 26.77 -22.46
CA GLY A 881 7.84 27.65 -22.36
C GLY A 881 7.55 29.11 -22.73
N GLY A 882 6.34 29.59 -22.46
CA GLY A 882 5.95 30.98 -22.69
C GLY A 882 6.75 32.00 -21.85
N LYS A 883 6.47 33.29 -22.07
CA LYS A 883 7.06 34.39 -21.30
C LYS A 883 6.44 34.45 -19.89
N THR A 884 7.11 33.84 -18.92
CA THR A 884 6.62 33.68 -17.54
C THR A 884 7.42 34.50 -16.54
N TYR A 885 6.86 34.73 -15.35
CA TYR A 885 7.57 35.39 -14.26
C TYR A 885 8.19 34.35 -13.33
N ARG A 886 9.52 34.40 -13.19
CA ARG A 886 10.30 33.52 -12.30
C ARG A 886 10.57 34.21 -10.96
N PHE A 887 10.39 33.49 -9.86
CA PHE A 887 10.70 33.96 -8.50
C PHE A 887 11.12 32.81 -7.57
N SER A 888 11.71 33.15 -6.42
CA SER A 888 12.00 32.19 -5.35
C SER A 888 10.86 32.20 -4.31
N PRO A 889 10.28 31.04 -3.95
CA PRO A 889 9.31 30.96 -2.85
C PRO A 889 9.88 31.43 -1.50
N VAL A 890 11.15 31.14 -1.22
CA VAL A 890 11.86 31.54 0.02
C VAL A 890 12.23 33.03 0.00
N HIS A 891 12.59 33.56 -1.17
CA HIS A 891 12.98 34.96 -1.37
C HIS A 891 12.09 35.68 -2.40
N PRO A 892 10.78 35.85 -2.15
CA PRO A 892 9.83 36.35 -3.16
C PRO A 892 10.02 37.83 -3.51
N LYS A 893 10.70 38.59 -2.64
CA LYS A 893 11.00 40.02 -2.84
C LYS A 893 12.27 40.26 -3.66
N LEU A 894 13.08 39.23 -3.90
CA LEU A 894 14.31 39.34 -4.67
C LEU A 894 13.98 39.52 -6.16
N GLU A 895 14.45 40.62 -6.74
CA GLU A 895 14.26 40.92 -8.16
C GLU A 895 15.34 40.23 -9.01
N ILE A 896 14.94 39.22 -9.79
CA ILE A 896 15.84 38.46 -10.68
C ILE A 896 16.11 39.24 -11.99
N TYR A 897 15.20 40.12 -12.37
CA TYR A 897 15.23 40.85 -13.64
C TYR A 897 15.23 42.36 -13.40
N THR A 898 15.92 43.11 -14.25
CA THR A 898 15.80 44.57 -14.26
C THR A 898 14.38 44.98 -14.70
N PRO A 899 13.86 46.16 -14.29
CA PRO A 899 12.56 46.66 -14.74
C PRO A 899 12.39 46.65 -16.27
N LYS A 900 13.46 46.96 -16.99
CA LYS A 900 13.49 46.96 -18.46
C LYS A 900 13.38 45.56 -19.06
N ASP A 901 14.06 44.58 -18.45
CA ASP A 901 13.98 43.19 -18.89
C ASP A 901 12.63 42.56 -18.55
N LEU A 902 12.05 42.90 -17.39
CA LEU A 902 10.68 42.53 -17.02
C LEU A 902 9.67 43.02 -18.05
N PHE A 903 9.77 44.29 -18.46
CA PHE A 903 8.90 44.84 -19.49
C PHE A 903 9.04 44.09 -20.83
N LYS A 904 10.26 43.86 -21.31
CA LYS A 904 10.49 43.15 -22.59
C LYS A 904 10.04 41.69 -22.58
N ASN A 905 10.17 41.04 -21.42
CA ASN A 905 9.86 39.63 -21.24
C ASN A 905 8.52 39.39 -20.54
N SER A 906 7.67 40.41 -20.41
CA SER A 906 6.33 40.24 -19.84
C SER A 906 5.44 39.39 -20.75
N GLN A 907 4.53 38.64 -20.12
CA GLN A 907 3.45 37.96 -20.78
C GLN A 907 2.56 38.96 -21.53
N LEU A 908 2.23 38.65 -22.79
CA LEU A 908 1.35 39.46 -23.64
C LEU A 908 0.02 38.75 -23.93
N HIS A 909 0.02 37.41 -23.91
CA HIS A 909 -1.14 36.59 -24.22
C HIS A 909 -1.21 35.39 -23.27
N PHE A 910 -2.37 34.77 -23.14
CA PHE A 910 -2.60 33.58 -22.32
C PHE A 910 -3.60 32.62 -22.97
N TYR A 911 -3.63 31.38 -22.50
CA TYR A 911 -4.60 30.37 -22.95
C TYR A 911 -5.82 30.33 -22.03
N ALA A 912 -7.00 30.19 -22.63
CA ALA A 912 -8.27 29.93 -21.96
C ALA A 912 -9.06 28.85 -22.72
N ILE A 913 -10.02 28.21 -22.04
CA ILE A 913 -10.98 27.31 -22.69
C ILE A 913 -12.06 28.16 -23.36
N ASN A 914 -12.36 27.86 -24.62
CA ASN A 914 -13.41 28.53 -25.37
C ASN A 914 -14.78 27.92 -25.04
N MET A 915 -15.57 28.61 -24.23
CA MET A 915 -16.92 28.17 -23.84
C MET A 915 -17.95 28.44 -24.94
N ALA A 916 -17.67 29.28 -25.94
CA ALA A 916 -18.59 29.46 -27.07
C ALA A 916 -18.61 28.24 -28.01
N ARG A 917 -17.50 27.49 -28.09
CA ARG A 917 -17.35 26.31 -28.98
C ARG A 917 -18.00 25.07 -28.36
N LYS A 918 -19.31 24.90 -28.56
CA LYS A 918 -20.08 23.77 -28.01
C LYS A 918 -19.76 22.41 -28.66
N GLU A 919 -19.39 22.43 -29.94
CA GLU A 919 -18.95 21.25 -30.68
C GLU A 919 -17.46 21.39 -31.03
N VAL A 920 -16.61 20.80 -30.19
CA VAL A 920 -15.16 20.77 -30.41
C VAL A 920 -14.81 19.57 -31.26
N ASN A 921 -14.08 19.80 -32.36
CA ASN A 921 -13.50 18.74 -33.16
C ASN A 921 -12.14 18.33 -32.56
N ILE A 922 -12.15 17.33 -31.69
CA ILE A 922 -10.97 16.93 -30.89
C ILE A 922 -9.86 16.33 -31.78
N MET A 923 -10.18 15.92 -33.02
CA MET A 923 -9.20 15.48 -34.02
C MET A 923 -8.26 16.60 -34.50
N GLU A 924 -8.59 17.87 -34.22
CA GLU A 924 -7.70 19.01 -34.51
C GLU A 924 -6.47 19.08 -33.57
N GLY A 925 -6.43 18.23 -32.53
CA GLY A 925 -5.34 18.14 -31.57
C GLY A 925 -5.67 18.76 -30.21
N GLU A 926 -4.66 18.90 -29.35
CA GLU A 926 -4.80 19.38 -27.97
C GLU A 926 -5.41 20.78 -27.86
N ASP A 927 -5.18 21.62 -28.87
CA ASP A 927 -5.62 23.02 -28.89
C ASP A 927 -7.07 23.20 -29.35
N ALA A 928 -7.76 22.12 -29.74
CA ALA A 928 -9.10 22.20 -30.33
C ALA A 928 -10.13 22.94 -29.44
N GLY A 929 -10.01 22.77 -28.12
CA GLY A 929 -10.88 23.42 -27.12
C GLY A 929 -10.36 24.76 -26.59
N LEU A 930 -9.19 25.21 -27.04
CA LEU A 930 -8.48 26.35 -26.49
C LEU A 930 -8.58 27.60 -27.38
N ILE A 931 -8.42 28.76 -26.74
CA ILE A 931 -8.25 30.04 -27.41
C ILE A 931 -7.13 30.81 -26.75
N LYS A 932 -6.38 31.55 -27.57
CA LYS A 932 -5.33 32.46 -27.12
C LYS A 932 -5.89 33.87 -27.03
N LEU A 933 -5.79 34.48 -25.85
CA LEU A 933 -6.30 35.82 -25.54
C LEU A 933 -5.16 36.76 -25.19
N GLU A 934 -5.31 38.04 -25.53
CA GLU A 934 -4.41 39.12 -25.13
C GLU A 934 -4.66 39.51 -23.66
N ILE A 935 -3.63 40.03 -22.97
CA ILE A 935 -3.72 40.44 -21.55
C ILE A 935 -4.74 41.57 -21.33
N ASP A 936 -5.07 42.37 -22.35
CA ASP A 936 -6.11 43.41 -22.24
C ASP A 936 -7.49 42.83 -21.92
N GLN A 937 -7.79 41.61 -22.38
CA GLN A 937 -9.03 40.91 -22.06
C GLN A 937 -9.05 40.51 -20.58
N ALA A 938 -7.93 40.03 -20.05
CA ALA A 938 -7.81 39.72 -18.63
C ALA A 938 -7.92 40.98 -17.74
N GLU A 939 -7.53 42.16 -18.25
CA GLU A 939 -7.76 43.45 -17.60
C GLU A 939 -9.25 43.81 -17.56
N LYS A 940 -9.98 43.63 -18.68
CA LYS A 940 -11.44 43.84 -18.73
C LYS A 940 -12.20 42.91 -17.79
N HIS A 941 -11.76 41.65 -17.68
CA HIS A 941 -12.27 40.68 -16.72
C HIS A 941 -11.86 40.98 -15.26
N LYS A 942 -11.01 42.00 -15.02
CA LYS A 942 -10.45 42.39 -13.71
C LYS A 942 -9.59 41.32 -13.03
N THR A 943 -9.16 40.29 -13.76
CA THR A 943 -8.41 39.14 -13.21
C THR A 943 -6.95 39.46 -12.94
N ILE A 944 -6.37 40.49 -13.56
CA ILE A 944 -4.94 40.85 -13.40
C ILE A 944 -4.69 41.95 -12.36
N THR A 945 -5.73 42.43 -11.67
CA THR A 945 -5.65 43.57 -10.73
C THR A 945 -4.52 43.43 -9.69
N HIS A 946 -4.29 42.22 -9.19
CA HIS A 946 -3.22 41.91 -8.24
C HIS A 946 -2.02 41.19 -8.87
N CYS A 947 -2.04 40.94 -10.18
CA CYS A 947 -1.01 40.18 -10.89
C CYS A 947 -0.08 41.04 -11.75
N ALA A 948 -0.49 42.26 -12.06
CA ALA A 948 0.22 43.16 -12.97
C ALA A 948 0.74 44.43 -12.27
N SER A 949 1.81 44.97 -12.84
CA SER A 949 2.38 46.30 -12.58
C SER A 949 2.36 47.15 -13.86
N VAL A 950 2.63 48.44 -13.74
CA VAL A 950 2.81 49.36 -14.89
C VAL A 950 4.28 49.70 -15.03
N TYR A 951 4.83 49.63 -16.26
CA TYR A 951 6.18 50.12 -16.52
C TYR A 951 6.14 51.62 -16.88
N ASP A 952 6.87 52.42 -16.09
CA ASP A 952 7.04 53.85 -16.32
C ASP A 952 8.35 54.10 -17.08
N PHE A 953 8.24 54.49 -18.34
CA PHE A 953 9.37 54.82 -19.19
C PHE A 953 10.17 56.03 -18.71
N SER A 954 9.55 56.94 -17.97
CA SER A 954 10.19 58.20 -17.53
C SER A 954 11.20 57.96 -16.42
N ASN A 955 10.87 57.05 -15.51
CA ASN A 955 11.68 56.71 -14.34
C ASN A 955 12.38 55.34 -14.44
N GLU A 956 12.18 54.63 -15.56
CA GLU A 956 12.65 53.25 -15.82
C GLU A 956 12.31 52.25 -14.70
N GLN A 957 11.13 52.40 -14.09
CA GLN A 957 10.69 51.60 -12.93
C GLN A 957 9.37 50.89 -13.19
N THR A 958 9.06 49.89 -12.37
CA THR A 958 7.74 49.24 -12.35
C THR A 958 6.95 49.71 -11.13
N ILE A 959 5.73 50.18 -11.36
CA ILE A 959 4.79 50.64 -10.34
C ILE A 959 3.76 49.52 -10.10
N PRO A 960 3.68 48.92 -8.89
CA PRO A 960 2.72 47.86 -8.60
C PRO A 960 1.26 48.27 -8.82
N GLY A 961 0.47 47.35 -9.37
CA GLY A 961 -0.94 47.57 -9.71
C GLY A 961 -1.17 48.07 -11.13
N ILE A 962 -2.42 48.37 -11.48
CA ILE A 962 -2.86 48.73 -12.85
C ILE A 962 -3.53 50.10 -12.95
N THR A 963 -3.52 50.89 -11.86
CA THR A 963 -4.24 52.17 -11.77
C THR A 963 -3.61 53.28 -12.60
N GLN A 964 -2.29 53.20 -12.84
CA GLN A 964 -1.56 54.17 -13.65
C GLN A 964 -1.70 53.86 -15.15
N PRO A 965 -1.65 54.87 -16.03
CA PRO A 965 -1.57 54.65 -17.47
C PRO A 965 -0.17 54.14 -17.85
N GLY A 966 -0.11 53.14 -18.74
CA GLY A 966 1.15 52.59 -19.25
C GLY A 966 1.07 51.09 -19.54
N PRO A 967 2.12 50.51 -20.15
CA PRO A 967 2.14 49.10 -20.52
C PRO A 967 2.13 48.19 -19.27
N ARG A 968 1.40 47.07 -19.37
CA ARG A 968 1.24 46.10 -18.29
C ARG A 968 2.42 45.15 -18.24
N VAL A 969 2.93 44.91 -17.03
CA VAL A 969 4.01 43.96 -16.72
C VAL A 969 3.48 42.92 -15.75
N ILE A 970 3.42 41.66 -16.17
CA ILE A 970 2.98 40.56 -15.31
C ILE A 970 4.15 40.13 -14.41
N ASN A 971 4.10 40.53 -13.15
CA ASN A 971 5.15 40.28 -12.15
C ASN A 971 4.62 39.92 -10.75
N PHE A 972 3.29 39.85 -10.60
CA PHE A 972 2.62 39.46 -9.36
C PHE A 972 3.03 40.29 -8.13
N ALA A 973 3.40 41.56 -8.31
CA ALA A 973 3.97 42.39 -7.24
C ALA A 973 3.06 42.50 -6.00
N ASN A 974 1.75 42.69 -6.17
CA ASN A 974 0.79 42.77 -5.04
C ASN A 974 0.73 41.46 -4.23
N ILE A 975 1.02 40.32 -4.85
CA ILE A 975 0.98 39.01 -4.22
C ILE A 975 2.34 38.68 -3.57
N LEU A 976 3.44 38.88 -4.30
CA LEU A 976 4.78 38.46 -3.86
C LEU A 976 5.48 39.47 -2.93
N LYS A 977 5.20 40.76 -3.08
CA LYS A 977 5.85 41.82 -2.26
C LYS A 977 4.98 42.31 -1.12
N TYR A 978 3.66 42.30 -1.29
CA TYR A 978 2.69 42.87 -0.36
C TYR A 978 1.71 41.84 0.21
N ASP A 979 1.97 40.55 -0.01
CA ASP A 979 1.26 39.42 0.62
C ASP A 979 -0.28 39.49 0.50
N TYR A 980 -0.81 39.93 -0.66
CA TYR A 980 -2.26 39.93 -0.90
C TYR A 980 -2.92 38.56 -0.64
N VAL A 981 -2.16 37.49 -0.93
CA VAL A 981 -2.40 36.11 -0.52
C VAL A 981 -1.04 35.48 -0.18
N PRO A 982 -0.94 34.49 0.73
CA PRO A 982 0.34 33.91 1.18
C PRO A 982 0.97 32.95 0.14
N PHE A 983 0.94 33.30 -1.14
CA PHE A 983 1.28 32.42 -2.26
C PHE A 983 2.71 31.87 -2.22
N ALA A 984 3.71 32.72 -1.96
CA ALA A 984 5.11 32.28 -1.86
C ALA A 984 5.31 31.31 -0.69
N LYS A 985 4.72 31.62 0.47
CA LYS A 985 4.77 30.75 1.66
C LYS A 985 4.06 29.42 1.44
N THR A 986 2.93 29.43 0.72
CA THR A 986 2.22 28.20 0.30
C THR A 986 3.12 27.31 -0.53
N LEU A 987 3.81 27.87 -1.53
CA LEU A 987 4.74 27.10 -2.38
C LEU A 987 5.91 26.55 -1.57
N GLU A 988 6.52 27.34 -0.70
CA GLU A 988 7.60 26.90 0.20
C GLU A 988 7.17 25.67 1.02
N VAL A 989 6.03 25.76 1.70
CA VAL A 989 5.51 24.67 2.56
C VAL A 989 5.12 23.43 1.74
N ILE A 990 4.48 23.60 0.59
CA ILE A 990 4.09 22.47 -0.26
C ILE A 990 5.32 21.77 -0.85
N LEU A 991 6.30 22.53 -1.36
CA LEU A 991 7.52 21.95 -1.94
C LEU A 991 8.28 21.13 -0.90
N ASP A 992 8.41 21.66 0.32
CA ASP A 992 9.04 20.99 1.46
C ASP A 992 8.32 19.67 1.81
N ILE A 993 6.99 19.72 2.04
CA ILE A 993 6.20 18.53 2.40
C ILE A 993 6.20 17.47 1.29
N VAL A 994 6.04 17.89 0.03
CA VAL A 994 5.99 16.95 -1.10
C VAL A 994 7.36 16.35 -1.38
N SER A 995 8.44 17.12 -1.25
CA SER A 995 9.81 16.63 -1.41
C SER A 995 10.18 15.64 -0.30
N GLU A 996 9.79 15.93 0.96
CA GLU A 996 9.91 14.99 2.08
C GLU A 996 9.13 13.70 1.82
N ALA A 997 7.88 13.82 1.32
CA ALA A 997 7.02 12.67 1.05
C ALA A 997 7.54 11.77 -0.08
N LEU A 998 8.15 12.34 -1.12
CA LEU A 998 8.72 11.61 -2.26
C LEU A 998 10.18 11.20 -2.07
N GLY A 999 10.87 11.71 -1.04
CA GLY A 999 12.28 11.41 -0.76
C GLY A 999 13.25 11.86 -1.85
N SER A 1000 12.84 12.77 -2.72
CA SER A 1000 13.61 13.31 -3.85
C SER A 1000 13.23 14.77 -4.09
N PRO A 1001 14.03 15.55 -4.83
CA PRO A 1001 13.58 16.82 -5.36
C PRO A 1001 12.36 16.62 -6.25
N ILE A 1002 11.46 17.60 -6.31
CA ILE A 1002 10.16 17.48 -6.96
C ILE A 1002 9.82 18.71 -7.78
N GLU A 1003 8.98 18.51 -8.79
CA GLU A 1003 8.27 19.53 -9.54
C GLU A 1003 6.77 19.41 -9.24
N ILE A 1004 6.10 20.54 -9.04
CA ILE A 1004 4.66 20.63 -8.92
C ILE A 1004 4.07 21.54 -10.00
N GLU A 1005 2.91 21.15 -10.52
CA GLU A 1005 2.05 22.02 -11.31
C GLU A 1005 0.91 22.53 -10.43
N PHE A 1006 0.62 23.82 -10.49
CA PHE A 1006 -0.42 24.43 -9.66
C PHE A 1006 -1.27 25.45 -10.41
N ALA A 1007 -2.45 25.73 -9.84
CA ALA A 1007 -3.28 26.86 -10.21
C ALA A 1007 -3.77 27.60 -8.95
N VAL A 1008 -3.96 28.91 -9.04
CA VAL A 1008 -4.46 29.74 -7.95
C VAL A 1008 -5.76 30.41 -8.39
N ASP A 1009 -6.76 30.30 -7.53
CA ASP A 1009 -7.97 31.10 -7.61
C ASP A 1009 -7.95 32.19 -6.53
N LEU A 1010 -7.89 33.45 -6.98
CA LEU A 1010 -7.88 34.63 -6.11
C LEU A 1010 -9.28 35.03 -5.63
N ASN A 1011 -10.34 34.40 -6.14
CA ASN A 1011 -11.69 34.60 -5.62
C ASN A 1011 -11.78 34.08 -4.18
N LYS A 1012 -12.04 35.00 -3.25
CA LYS A 1012 -12.15 34.69 -1.83
C LYS A 1012 -13.47 33.96 -1.56
N ASP A 1013 -13.41 32.90 -0.77
CA ASP A 1013 -14.60 32.18 -0.31
C ASP A 1013 -15.35 32.93 0.81
N LYS A 1014 -16.34 32.27 1.42
CA LYS A 1014 -17.14 32.85 2.52
C LYS A 1014 -16.32 33.21 3.76
N GLU A 1015 -15.16 32.59 3.93
CA GLU A 1015 -14.22 32.84 5.03
C GLU A 1015 -13.15 33.87 4.64
N GLY A 1016 -13.19 34.40 3.42
CA GLY A 1016 -12.23 35.39 2.93
C GLY A 1016 -10.94 34.78 2.39
N LYS A 1017 -10.86 33.46 2.18
CA LYS A 1017 -9.65 32.75 1.77
C LYS A 1017 -9.61 32.49 0.27
N ALA A 1018 -8.44 32.69 -0.34
CA ALA A 1018 -8.16 32.25 -1.70
C ALA A 1018 -7.92 30.73 -1.75
N SER A 1019 -7.87 30.13 -2.95
CA SER A 1019 -7.64 28.69 -3.10
C SER A 1019 -6.41 28.41 -3.96
N PHE A 1020 -5.52 27.57 -3.44
CA PHE A 1020 -4.38 27.00 -4.15
C PHE A 1020 -4.71 25.55 -4.53
N TYR A 1021 -4.61 25.25 -5.82
CA TYR A 1021 -4.87 23.92 -6.37
C TYR A 1021 -3.56 23.25 -6.78
N LEU A 1022 -3.27 22.11 -6.16
CA LEU A 1022 -2.16 21.24 -6.55
C LEU A 1022 -2.64 20.29 -7.66
N LEU A 1023 -2.10 20.46 -8.87
CA LEU A 1023 -2.61 19.81 -10.09
C LEU A 1023 -1.80 18.56 -10.48
N GLN A 1024 -0.50 18.58 -10.22
CA GLN A 1024 0.39 17.45 -10.50
C GLN A 1024 1.64 17.55 -9.62
N ILE A 1025 2.21 16.40 -9.28
CA ILE A 1025 3.55 16.26 -8.68
C ILE A 1025 4.37 15.33 -9.57
N LYS A 1026 5.67 15.61 -9.69
CA LYS A 1026 6.64 14.78 -10.42
C LYS A 1026 7.95 14.75 -9.63
N PRO A 1027 8.61 13.60 -9.49
CA PRO A 1027 9.98 13.57 -8.98
C PRO A 1027 10.94 14.17 -10.01
N LEU A 1028 11.93 14.92 -9.54
CA LEU A 1028 13.04 15.41 -10.34
C LEU A 1028 14.21 14.44 -10.17
N ILE A 1029 14.74 13.95 -11.29
CA ILE A 1029 15.92 13.10 -11.30
C ILE A 1029 17.13 13.99 -11.03
N LYS A 1030 17.69 13.89 -9.83
CA LYS A 1030 19.01 14.44 -9.53
C LYS A 1030 20.02 13.45 -10.09
N ASN A 1031 20.48 13.65 -11.32
CA ASN A 1031 21.68 12.99 -11.83
C ASN A 1031 22.89 13.59 -11.09
N ILE A 1032 23.04 13.26 -9.81
CA ILE A 1032 24.32 13.42 -9.12
C ILE A 1032 25.19 12.25 -9.60
N ILE A 1033 25.68 12.37 -10.83
CA ILE A 1033 27.00 11.81 -11.08
C ILE A 1033 27.92 12.92 -10.58
N ASP A 1034 28.41 12.79 -9.35
CA ASP A 1034 29.55 13.55 -8.84
C ASP A 1034 30.80 13.08 -9.61
N ASN A 1035 30.86 13.41 -10.90
CA ASN A 1035 32.10 13.32 -11.64
C ASN A 1035 32.80 14.66 -11.41
N GLU A 1036 33.66 14.71 -10.40
CA GLU A 1036 34.69 15.75 -10.35
C GLU A 1036 35.58 15.57 -11.59
N ILE A 1037 35.41 16.45 -12.58
CA ILE A 1037 36.30 16.49 -13.74
C ILE A 1037 37.59 17.14 -13.27
N SER A 1038 38.62 16.33 -13.06
CA SER A 1038 39.97 16.84 -12.80
C SER A 1038 40.53 17.43 -14.09
N MET A 1039 40.63 18.76 -14.16
CA MET A 1039 41.23 19.45 -15.32
C MET A 1039 42.71 19.11 -15.49
N ASP A 1040 43.38 18.63 -14.44
CA ASP A 1040 44.77 18.16 -14.50
C ASP A 1040 44.93 16.87 -15.33
N GLU A 1041 43.85 16.10 -15.51
CA GLU A 1041 43.83 14.87 -16.32
C GLU A 1041 43.44 15.13 -17.79
N VAL A 1042 43.04 16.35 -18.13
CA VAL A 1042 42.61 16.72 -19.49
C VAL A 1042 43.81 17.16 -20.33
N ASP A 1043 44.07 16.44 -21.42
CA ASP A 1043 45.12 16.79 -22.38
C ASP A 1043 44.72 18.03 -23.21
N ASN A 1044 45.33 19.18 -22.88
CA ASN A 1044 45.09 20.45 -23.56
C ASN A 1044 45.42 20.42 -25.07
N GLU A 1045 46.30 19.52 -25.52
CA GLU A 1045 46.62 19.41 -26.95
C GLU A 1045 45.54 18.68 -27.77
N ARG A 1046 44.68 17.91 -27.10
CA ARG A 1046 43.54 17.18 -27.70
C ARG A 1046 42.19 17.84 -27.45
N LEU A 1047 42.19 18.98 -26.75
CA LEU A 1047 40.99 19.72 -26.39
C LEU A 1047 40.39 20.42 -27.62
N LEU A 1048 39.19 20.00 -28.04
CA LEU A 1048 38.49 20.59 -29.18
C LEU A 1048 37.69 21.84 -28.79
N LEU A 1049 37.07 21.85 -27.61
CA LEU A 1049 36.23 22.94 -27.12
C LEU A 1049 36.24 22.98 -25.59
N TYR A 1050 36.34 24.17 -25.03
CA TYR A 1050 36.30 24.42 -23.58
C TYR A 1050 35.39 25.61 -23.27
N SER A 1051 34.60 25.49 -22.20
CA SER A 1051 33.74 26.56 -21.70
C SER A 1051 33.58 26.45 -20.19
N GLU A 1052 33.88 27.53 -19.47
CA GLU A 1052 33.57 27.68 -18.04
C GLU A 1052 32.10 28.06 -17.81
N ASN A 1053 31.39 28.43 -18.88
CA ASN A 1053 29.98 28.85 -18.84
C ASN A 1053 29.10 27.75 -19.44
N GLY A 1054 29.16 26.55 -18.86
CA GLY A 1054 28.35 25.38 -19.23
C GLY A 1054 27.19 25.15 -18.26
N MET A 1055 26.15 24.44 -18.72
CA MET A 1055 25.02 24.00 -17.88
C MET A 1055 24.98 22.47 -17.88
N GLY A 1056 25.02 21.83 -16.71
CA GLY A 1056 24.96 20.37 -16.54
C GLY A 1056 26.27 19.74 -16.04
N ASN A 1057 26.20 18.47 -15.62
CA ASN A 1057 27.30 17.65 -15.13
C ASN A 1057 27.25 16.25 -15.77
N GLY A 1058 28.39 15.71 -16.23
CA GLY A 1058 28.46 14.39 -16.84
C GLY A 1058 29.75 14.17 -17.65
N ARG A 1059 30.06 12.89 -17.93
CA ARG A 1059 31.18 12.46 -18.78
C ARG A 1059 30.67 11.46 -19.82
N ILE A 1060 31.00 11.67 -21.09
CA ILE A 1060 30.65 10.78 -22.20
C ILE A 1060 31.93 10.47 -22.97
N ASP A 1061 32.38 9.22 -22.90
CA ASP A 1061 33.68 8.80 -23.43
C ASP A 1061 33.60 8.11 -24.80
N ASP A 1062 32.41 7.99 -25.39
CA ASP A 1062 32.14 7.19 -26.58
C ASP A 1062 31.56 7.99 -27.77
N ILE A 1063 31.79 9.30 -27.79
CA ILE A 1063 31.46 10.17 -28.93
C ILE A 1063 32.67 10.24 -29.87
N GLU A 1064 32.47 9.84 -31.12
CA GLU A 1064 33.54 9.84 -32.14
C GLU A 1064 33.30 10.89 -33.25
N ASP A 1065 32.07 11.37 -33.39
CA ASP A 1065 31.65 12.24 -34.49
C ASP A 1065 31.13 13.61 -34.03
N VAL A 1066 31.31 14.63 -34.86
CA VAL A 1066 30.81 15.99 -34.64
C VAL A 1066 30.05 16.46 -35.89
N ILE A 1067 28.81 16.91 -35.72
CA ILE A 1067 28.11 17.72 -36.73
C ILE A 1067 28.22 19.18 -36.30
N TYR A 1068 28.95 19.96 -37.10
CA TYR A 1068 29.22 21.37 -36.84
C TYR A 1068 28.50 22.27 -37.85
N LEU A 1069 27.73 23.24 -37.36
CA LEU A 1069 27.21 24.32 -38.19
C LEU A 1069 28.27 25.39 -38.42
N ASP A 1070 28.63 25.58 -39.68
CA ASP A 1070 29.52 26.66 -40.10
C ASP A 1070 28.91 28.03 -39.77
N MET A 1071 29.46 28.70 -38.76
CA MET A 1071 28.99 30.02 -38.30
C MET A 1071 28.99 31.07 -39.41
N LYS A 1072 29.89 30.96 -40.40
CA LYS A 1072 29.94 31.93 -41.51
C LYS A 1072 28.75 31.81 -42.46
N LYS A 1073 28.10 30.65 -42.48
CA LYS A 1073 26.92 30.36 -43.32
C LYS A 1073 25.61 30.37 -42.52
N PHE A 1074 25.68 30.57 -41.20
CA PHE A 1074 24.50 30.62 -40.35
C PHE A 1074 23.68 31.88 -40.61
N ASP A 1075 22.38 31.69 -40.81
CA ASP A 1075 21.41 32.72 -41.19
C ASP A 1075 20.13 32.48 -40.39
N LYS A 1076 19.80 33.43 -39.51
CA LYS A 1076 18.63 33.36 -38.61
C LYS A 1076 17.31 33.29 -39.37
N LEU A 1077 17.29 33.65 -40.65
CA LEU A 1077 16.10 33.57 -41.51
C LEU A 1077 15.95 32.20 -42.20
N LYS A 1078 16.94 31.30 -42.07
CA LYS A 1078 16.98 29.99 -42.73
C LYS A 1078 17.12 28.83 -41.74
N THR A 1079 16.85 29.05 -40.46
CA THR A 1079 16.93 28.05 -39.38
C THR A 1079 16.07 26.81 -39.65
N GLU A 1080 14.88 26.96 -40.25
CA GLU A 1080 14.03 25.83 -40.65
C GLU A 1080 14.69 24.91 -41.68
N LYS A 1081 15.41 25.48 -42.66
CA LYS A 1081 16.14 24.69 -43.66
C LYS A 1081 17.36 24.00 -43.07
N MET A 1082 18.05 24.69 -42.14
CA MET A 1082 19.19 24.12 -41.42
C MET A 1082 18.75 22.94 -40.54
N ARG A 1083 17.61 23.07 -39.86
CA ARG A 1083 16.97 21.96 -39.13
C ARG A 1083 16.75 20.75 -40.02
N ASP A 1084 16.23 20.94 -41.23
CA ASP A 1084 15.96 19.83 -42.17
C ASP A 1084 17.25 19.12 -42.63
N GLU A 1085 18.31 19.90 -42.89
CA GLU A 1085 19.63 19.36 -43.22
C GLU A 1085 20.23 18.55 -42.06
N ILE A 1086 20.15 19.08 -40.85
CA ILE A 1086 20.61 18.38 -39.64
C ILE A 1086 19.77 17.12 -39.39
N ALA A 1087 18.45 17.16 -39.62
CA ALA A 1087 17.59 16.00 -39.48
C ALA A 1087 17.97 14.86 -40.44
N MET A 1088 18.40 15.20 -41.67
CA MET A 1088 18.92 14.24 -42.64
C MET A 1088 20.23 13.60 -42.15
N LEU A 1089 21.17 14.41 -41.65
CA LEU A 1089 22.45 13.91 -41.11
C LEU A 1089 22.26 13.07 -39.84
N ASN A 1090 21.38 13.51 -38.94
CA ASN A 1090 20.99 12.76 -37.74
C ASN A 1090 20.47 11.36 -38.12
N ARG A 1091 19.51 11.29 -39.05
CA ARG A 1091 18.95 10.00 -39.50
C ARG A 1091 20.04 9.07 -40.02
N LYS A 1092 20.96 9.59 -40.85
CA LYS A 1092 22.08 8.82 -41.36
C LYS A 1092 22.97 8.24 -40.26
N LEU A 1093 23.38 9.06 -39.27
CA LEU A 1093 24.24 8.59 -38.18
C LEU A 1093 23.52 7.61 -37.24
N VAL A 1094 22.23 7.80 -37.00
CA VAL A 1094 21.39 6.87 -36.23
C VAL A 1094 21.27 5.52 -36.96
N ASP A 1095 21.02 5.53 -38.27
CA ASP A 1095 20.94 4.31 -39.09
C ASP A 1095 22.29 3.55 -39.13
N GLU A 1096 23.41 4.28 -39.05
CA GLU A 1096 24.77 3.73 -38.94
C GLU A 1096 25.17 3.35 -37.50
N ASN A 1097 24.29 3.59 -36.50
CA ASN A 1097 24.54 3.38 -35.07
C ASN A 1097 25.81 4.10 -34.54
N ARG A 1098 26.05 5.32 -35.01
CA ARG A 1098 27.21 6.16 -34.63
C ARG A 1098 26.82 7.22 -33.61
N LYS A 1099 27.64 7.40 -32.57
CA LYS A 1099 27.46 8.41 -31.54
C LYS A 1099 28.14 9.71 -31.93
N TYR A 1100 27.43 10.83 -31.81
CA TYR A 1100 27.88 12.13 -32.30
C TYR A 1100 27.40 13.28 -31.42
N ILE A 1101 28.04 14.44 -31.54
CA ILE A 1101 27.64 15.70 -30.91
C ILE A 1101 27.25 16.75 -31.96
N LEU A 1102 26.23 17.56 -31.65
CA LEU A 1102 25.81 18.70 -32.46
C LEU A 1102 26.42 19.99 -31.89
N ILE A 1103 27.07 20.79 -32.74
CA ILE A 1103 27.66 22.08 -32.36
C ILE A 1103 27.15 23.17 -33.31
N GLY A 1104 26.57 24.23 -32.75
CA GLY A 1104 26.09 25.36 -33.54
C GLY A 1104 25.51 26.49 -32.70
N PRO A 1105 25.33 27.69 -33.29
CA PRO A 1105 24.89 28.87 -32.57
C PRO A 1105 23.37 28.89 -32.28
N GLY A 1106 22.99 29.52 -31.18
CA GLY A 1106 21.59 29.71 -30.77
C GLY A 1106 21.06 28.60 -29.85
N ARG A 1107 19.78 28.71 -29.48
CA ARG A 1107 19.11 27.73 -28.62
C ARG A 1107 18.63 26.54 -29.45
N TRP A 1108 19.25 25.38 -29.26
CA TRP A 1108 18.82 24.14 -29.88
C TRP A 1108 17.50 23.63 -29.30
N GLY A 1109 16.61 23.12 -30.15
CA GLY A 1109 15.29 22.63 -29.74
C GLY A 1109 14.30 23.75 -29.42
N THR A 1110 14.52 24.94 -29.97
CA THR A 1110 13.62 26.09 -29.77
C THR A 1110 12.38 26.00 -30.67
N ARG A 1111 11.23 26.46 -30.18
CA ARG A 1111 10.04 26.69 -31.02
C ARG A 1111 10.06 28.06 -31.72
N ASP A 1112 10.97 28.95 -31.33
CA ASP A 1112 11.16 30.26 -31.95
C ASP A 1112 12.32 30.23 -32.95
N ARG A 1113 11.99 30.35 -34.23
CA ARG A 1113 12.92 30.28 -35.36
C ARG A 1113 14.02 31.35 -35.35
N PHE A 1114 13.86 32.44 -34.59
CA PHE A 1114 14.81 33.56 -34.61
C PHE A 1114 15.94 33.44 -33.56
N ILE A 1115 15.81 32.53 -32.60
CA ILE A 1115 16.75 32.40 -31.48
C ILE A 1115 17.63 31.14 -31.54
N GLY A 1116 17.39 30.25 -32.50
CA GLY A 1116 18.16 29.00 -32.66
C GLY A 1116 17.57 28.04 -33.68
N ILE A 1117 17.99 26.77 -33.60
CA ILE A 1117 17.58 25.67 -34.50
C ILE A 1117 16.53 24.79 -33.83
#